data_AF-A0A8H3BK55-F1
#
_entry.id   AF-A0A8H3BK55-F1
#
_cell.length_a   1.000
_cell.length_b   1.000
_cell.length_c   1.000
_cell.angle_alpha   90.00
_cell.angle_beta   90.00
_cell.angle_gamma   90.00
#
_symmetry.space_group_name_H-M   'P 1'
#
loop_
_entity.id
_entity.type
_entity.pdbx_description
1 polymer ?
#
loop_
_entity_poly.entity_id
_entity_poly.type
_entity_poly.pdbx_seq_one_letter_code
_entity_poly.pdbx_strand_id
1 'polypeptide(L)'
;MILLESHNVILQNTLTEKFNKPSGIDVSFVDYDGVRFHVSTPEKKTELLVSISMRCWEELVQYGANDVLQREYGSYITEPEQGYNFSLKFDVENVPAAGEERDNLIKSVALLKRNVLAAPFEAAFATQKQLEAAGAPTDGSAQPTGDLASIHYRDREAIYVRAGFDRVTVVFSTEFQDETDKVMGRVFLQEFVDARRQPSIQTAPQVLYNNRDPPLEIRGVQGLNINDDVGYVTFVIFPRHFSNPLVAANTISHIQLFRDYLHYHIKCSKAYMHSRMRHRATEFLKVLNRAKTETVGEKERKTVTLVARQANAFSFAARTYATSKPQTLKERFAELIPGEIENVKAIRAEHGKKAFGQVTVEQVYSGMRGLPALIWDGSVLDAEEGIRFRGKTIPECQELLPKASGGSEPLPEGLFWLLLTGEVPTNEQVKALSAEWAARAGLPKFVEDLIDQCPNTLHPMTQFSIAVNALNHDSAFAKGYQNGLSKKEYWGPVFEDSMDLIAKLPNIAGRIYRNVYGDGKLPAIDLNKDYSHNLSTLLGFDDKEGFTELMRLYLTIHSDHEGGNVSAHTGKLVGSALSDPFLAYGAALNGLAGPLHGLANQEVLIWLMRMRSKVGENPTDEQIKEYVWSTLKAGQVIPGYGHAVLRKTDPRYTAQREFAQKHLPNDPLFKIVGQIYNIVPGILLEAGKSKNPWPNVDAHSGVLLTHYGLKEMNFYTVLFGVSRALGVAAQLIWDRALGGPLERPKSYSSEAIKKMFANRS
;
A
#
# COMPACT_ATOMS: atom_id res chain seq x y z
N MET A 1 -6.27 -5.95 4.06
CA MET A 1 -7.30 -6.97 3.76
C MET A 1 -6.83 -8.25 4.42
N ILE A 2 -7.53 -8.78 5.42
CA ILE A 2 -7.16 -10.08 5.99
C ILE A 2 -7.40 -11.09 4.86
N LEU A 3 -6.34 -11.70 4.34
CA LEU A 3 -6.47 -12.85 3.44
C LEU A 3 -6.99 -14.00 4.32
N LEU A 4 -8.21 -14.45 4.06
CA LEU A 4 -8.73 -15.67 4.69
C LEU A 4 -8.11 -16.84 3.95
N GLU A 5 -7.12 -17.48 4.57
CA GLU A 5 -6.38 -18.58 4.00
C GLU A 5 -6.97 -19.92 4.47
N SER A 6 -6.90 -20.95 3.61
CA SER A 6 -7.48 -22.28 3.92
C SER A 6 -6.68 -23.08 4.93
N HIS A 7 -5.44 -22.68 5.20
CA HIS A 7 -4.57 -23.31 6.18
C HIS A 7 -4.55 -22.51 7.47
N ASN A 8 -4.28 -23.20 8.58
CA ASN A 8 -4.13 -22.57 9.87
C ASN A 8 -2.73 -21.95 10.01
N VAL A 9 -2.66 -20.62 9.98
CA VAL A 9 -1.41 -19.86 10.07
C VAL A 9 -0.68 -20.10 11.40
N ILE A 10 -1.41 -20.32 12.50
CA ILE A 10 -0.80 -20.62 13.80
C ILE A 10 -0.07 -21.96 13.74
N LEU A 11 -0.70 -23.01 13.19
CA LEU A 11 -0.04 -24.30 12.96
C LEU A 11 1.16 -24.15 12.04
N GLN A 12 1.00 -23.46 10.90
CA GLN A 12 2.08 -23.33 9.92
C GLN A 12 3.31 -22.64 10.51
N ASN A 13 3.11 -21.50 11.18
CA ASN A 13 4.20 -20.75 11.79
C ASN A 13 4.85 -21.54 12.92
N THR A 14 4.04 -22.18 13.77
CA THR A 14 4.52 -23.01 14.88
C THR A 14 5.37 -24.17 14.37
N LEU A 15 4.90 -24.92 13.38
CA LEU A 15 5.63 -26.06 12.83
C LEU A 15 6.89 -25.61 12.09
N THR A 16 6.83 -24.52 11.31
CA THR A 16 8.01 -23.93 10.65
C THR A 16 9.08 -23.56 11.67
N GLU A 17 8.70 -22.95 12.79
CA GLU A 17 9.64 -22.61 13.85
C GLU A 17 10.21 -23.87 14.52
N LYS A 18 9.35 -24.81 14.95
CA LYS A 18 9.77 -25.94 15.77
C LYS A 18 10.52 -27.03 14.99
N PHE A 19 10.21 -27.23 13.69
CA PHE A 19 10.97 -28.15 12.84
C PHE A 19 12.39 -27.63 12.53
N ASN A 20 12.60 -26.30 12.58
CA ASN A 20 13.92 -25.71 12.38
C ASN A 20 14.69 -25.55 13.69
N LYS A 21 13.99 -25.25 14.80
CA LYS A 21 14.59 -25.05 16.12
C LYS A 21 13.78 -25.77 17.21
N PRO A 22 14.10 -27.05 17.48
CA PRO A 22 13.44 -27.83 18.52
C PRO A 22 13.45 -27.11 19.87
N SER A 23 12.27 -26.86 20.42
CA SER A 23 12.08 -26.17 21.70
C SER A 23 10.72 -26.55 22.29
N GLY A 24 10.59 -26.42 23.61
CA GLY A 24 9.35 -26.78 24.29
C GLY A 24 8.19 -25.90 23.83
N ILE A 25 7.01 -26.50 23.69
CA ILE A 25 5.77 -25.80 23.36
C ILE A 25 4.60 -26.45 24.08
N ASP A 26 3.63 -25.62 24.45
CA ASP A 26 2.33 -26.02 24.95
C ASP A 26 1.37 -24.87 24.62
N VAL A 27 0.63 -25.01 23.53
CA VAL A 27 -0.26 -23.97 23.02
C VAL A 27 -1.58 -24.61 22.59
N SER A 28 -2.68 -24.16 23.20
CA SER A 28 -4.03 -24.43 22.72
C SER A 28 -4.65 -23.19 22.09
N PHE A 29 -5.38 -23.37 20.99
CA PHE A 29 -6.15 -22.30 20.36
C PHE A 29 -7.41 -22.84 19.68
N VAL A 30 -8.33 -21.93 19.37
CA VAL A 30 -9.63 -22.25 18.76
C VAL A 30 -9.80 -21.41 17.51
N ASP A 31 -10.27 -22.03 16.42
CA ASP A 31 -10.57 -21.31 15.19
C ASP A 31 -11.98 -20.70 15.17
N TYR A 32 -12.35 -20.06 14.06
CA TYR A 32 -13.64 -19.38 13.92
C TYR A 32 -14.85 -20.31 14.02
N ASP A 33 -14.70 -21.60 13.73
CA ASP A 33 -15.77 -22.61 13.79
C ASP A 33 -15.82 -23.35 15.13
N GLY A 34 -14.95 -22.99 16.08
CA GLY A 34 -14.88 -23.65 17.37
C GLY A 34 -14.04 -24.93 17.35
N VAL A 35 -13.25 -25.16 16.29
CA VAL A 35 -12.31 -26.29 16.25
C VAL A 35 -11.15 -25.98 17.16
N ARG A 36 -10.88 -26.89 18.09
CA ARG A 36 -9.79 -26.73 19.06
C ARG A 36 -8.56 -27.45 18.56
N PHE A 37 -7.43 -26.78 18.65
CA PHE A 37 -6.11 -27.33 18.37
C PHE A 37 -5.26 -27.27 19.63
N HIS A 38 -4.36 -28.23 19.74
CA HIS A 38 -3.32 -28.24 20.74
C HIS A 38 -2.01 -28.67 20.11
N VAL A 39 -0.95 -27.91 20.35
CA VAL A 39 0.41 -28.22 19.91
C VAL A 39 1.30 -28.25 21.13
N SER A 40 1.88 -29.42 21.43
CA SER A 40 2.67 -29.63 22.64
C SER A 40 3.94 -30.44 22.38
N THR A 41 4.90 -30.33 23.30
CA THR A 41 6.05 -31.24 23.40
C THR A 41 5.90 -32.12 24.64
N PRO A 42 5.35 -33.35 24.53
CA PRO A 42 4.93 -34.14 25.69
C PRO A 42 6.09 -34.66 26.55
N GLU A 43 7.14 -35.21 25.93
CA GLU A 43 8.27 -35.82 26.66
C GLU A 43 9.61 -35.14 26.37
N LYS A 44 9.90 -34.88 25.08
CA LYS A 44 11.18 -34.35 24.62
C LYS A 44 10.96 -33.12 23.74
N LYS A 45 11.92 -32.20 23.72
CA LYS A 45 11.88 -30.99 22.86
C LYS A 45 11.90 -31.30 21.36
N THR A 46 12.28 -32.52 20.99
CA THR A 46 12.30 -33.02 19.61
C THR A 46 11.01 -33.72 19.22
N GLU A 47 10.10 -34.00 20.17
CA GLU A 47 8.81 -34.60 19.87
C GLU A 47 7.70 -33.54 19.91
N LEU A 48 6.96 -33.41 18.81
CA LEU A 48 5.82 -32.52 18.69
C LEU A 48 4.54 -33.32 18.53
N LEU A 49 3.54 -33.00 19.33
CA LEU A 49 2.19 -33.54 19.25
C LEU A 49 1.25 -32.43 18.75
N VAL A 50 0.51 -32.70 17.68
CA VAL A 50 -0.52 -31.80 17.13
C VAL A 50 -1.87 -32.50 17.21
N SER A 51 -2.76 -31.99 18.05
CA SER A 51 -4.07 -32.58 18.31
C SER A 51 -5.19 -31.66 17.84
N ILE A 52 -6.26 -32.24 17.30
CA ILE A 52 -7.46 -31.53 16.81
C ILE A 52 -8.72 -32.12 17.44
N SER A 53 -9.65 -31.24 17.81
CA SER A 53 -10.98 -31.62 18.30
C SER A 53 -12.05 -30.86 17.52
N MET A 54 -12.98 -31.62 16.93
CA MET A 54 -14.09 -31.11 16.11
C MET A 54 -15.39 -31.73 16.57
N ARG A 55 -16.46 -30.93 16.56
CA ARG A 55 -17.80 -31.39 16.95
C ARG A 55 -18.33 -32.49 16.02
N CYS A 56 -18.21 -32.29 14.72
CA CYS A 56 -18.71 -33.19 13.68
C CYS A 56 -17.75 -34.35 13.36
N TRP A 57 -16.82 -34.69 14.26
CA TRP A 57 -15.78 -35.68 13.97
C TRP A 57 -16.35 -37.04 13.58
N GLU A 58 -17.29 -37.57 14.36
CA GLU A 58 -17.93 -38.88 14.10
C GLU A 58 -18.63 -38.92 12.73
N GLU A 59 -19.28 -37.83 12.33
CA GLU A 59 -19.94 -37.70 11.01
C GLU A 59 -18.88 -37.74 9.89
N LEU A 60 -17.77 -37.02 10.06
CA LEU A 60 -16.69 -36.98 9.07
C LEU A 60 -16.02 -38.35 8.93
N VAL A 61 -15.85 -39.10 10.02
CA VAL A 61 -15.34 -40.48 10.01
C VAL A 61 -16.27 -41.38 9.20
N GLN A 62 -17.59 -41.28 9.38
CA GLN A 62 -18.58 -42.03 8.58
C GLN A 62 -18.46 -41.74 7.07
N TYR A 63 -18.04 -40.53 6.71
CA TYR A 63 -17.84 -40.11 5.32
C TYR A 63 -16.41 -40.31 4.78
N GLY A 64 -15.56 -41.09 5.48
CA GLY A 64 -14.24 -41.48 5.00
C GLY A 64 -13.09 -40.57 5.43
N ALA A 65 -13.24 -39.77 6.50
CA ALA A 65 -12.15 -38.92 6.99
C ALA A 65 -10.89 -39.69 7.37
N ASN A 66 -11.03 -40.92 7.88
CA ASN A 66 -9.87 -41.75 8.23
C ASN A 66 -9.02 -42.11 7.01
N ASP A 67 -9.64 -42.37 5.85
CA ASP A 67 -8.90 -42.68 4.61
C ASP A 67 -8.12 -41.46 4.11
N VAL A 68 -8.72 -40.27 4.22
CA VAL A 68 -8.05 -39.00 3.89
C VAL A 68 -6.89 -38.76 4.85
N LEU A 69 -7.10 -38.89 6.16
CA LEU A 69 -6.05 -38.71 7.16
C LEU A 69 -4.89 -39.70 6.97
N GLN A 70 -5.21 -40.98 6.71
CA GLN A 70 -4.22 -42.01 6.46
C GLN A 70 -3.39 -41.71 5.19
N ARG A 71 -4.03 -41.22 4.13
CA ARG A 71 -3.38 -40.80 2.88
C ARG A 71 -2.44 -39.61 3.10
N GLU A 72 -2.87 -38.60 3.84
CA GLU A 72 -2.12 -37.36 4.00
C GLU A 72 -0.99 -37.46 5.04
N TYR A 73 -1.19 -38.25 6.11
CA TYR A 73 -0.30 -38.24 7.28
C TYR A 73 0.35 -39.58 7.61
N GLY A 74 -0.19 -40.69 7.12
CA GLY A 74 0.45 -42.02 7.19
C GLY A 74 1.12 -42.34 8.52
N SER A 75 2.46 -42.38 8.51
CA SER A 75 3.29 -42.74 9.67
C SER A 75 3.28 -41.75 10.83
N TYR A 76 2.76 -40.54 10.65
CA TYR A 76 2.70 -39.51 11.70
C TYR A 76 1.47 -39.65 12.61
N ILE A 77 0.52 -40.50 12.25
CA ILE A 77 -0.69 -40.73 13.04
C ILE A 77 -0.33 -41.44 14.35
N THR A 78 -0.89 -40.96 15.46
CA THR A 78 -0.69 -41.56 16.78
C THR A 78 -2.02 -41.68 17.53
N GLU A 79 -1.99 -42.31 18.70
CA GLU A 79 -3.15 -42.37 19.58
C GLU A 79 -3.63 -40.96 19.93
N PRO A 80 -4.93 -40.65 19.81
CA PRO A 80 -5.45 -39.33 20.11
C PRO A 80 -5.16 -38.90 21.55
N GLU A 81 -4.71 -37.66 21.70
CA GLU A 81 -4.56 -37.02 22.99
C GLU A 81 -5.90 -36.96 23.74
N GLN A 82 -5.87 -37.16 25.06
CA GLN A 82 -7.07 -37.14 25.88
C GLN A 82 -7.85 -35.82 25.69
N GLY A 83 -9.12 -35.93 25.28
CA GLY A 83 -9.99 -34.77 25.02
C GLY A 83 -9.94 -34.23 23.58
N TYR A 84 -9.12 -34.84 22.71
CA TYR A 84 -9.03 -34.55 21.28
C TYR A 84 -9.49 -35.75 20.45
N ASN A 85 -9.88 -35.49 19.20
CA ASN A 85 -10.40 -36.52 18.31
C ASN A 85 -9.30 -37.22 17.50
N PHE A 86 -8.20 -36.50 17.22
CA PHE A 86 -7.08 -37.01 16.41
C PHE A 86 -5.80 -36.29 16.75
N SER A 87 -4.68 -37.01 16.68
CA SER A 87 -3.35 -36.49 16.99
C SER A 87 -2.31 -36.98 15.99
N LEU A 88 -1.38 -36.09 15.67
CA LEU A 88 -0.18 -36.36 14.88
C LEU A 88 1.04 -36.20 15.78
N LYS A 89 1.96 -37.18 15.75
CA LYS A 89 3.24 -37.11 16.45
C LYS A 89 4.39 -37.00 15.43
N PHE A 90 5.21 -35.98 15.62
CA PHE A 90 6.42 -35.75 14.83
C PHE A 90 7.65 -35.86 15.71
N ASP A 91 8.61 -36.65 15.29
CA ASP A 91 9.98 -36.55 15.78
C ASP A 91 10.76 -35.64 14.83
N VAL A 92 11.15 -34.46 15.31
CA VAL A 92 11.82 -33.41 14.53
C VAL A 92 13.16 -33.89 13.96
N GLU A 93 13.77 -34.92 14.53
CA GLU A 93 14.99 -35.52 13.96
C GLU A 93 14.69 -36.38 12.72
N ASN A 94 13.46 -36.84 12.57
CA ASN A 94 13.01 -37.76 11.53
C ASN A 94 12.06 -37.12 10.49
N VAL A 95 11.75 -35.83 10.61
CA VAL A 95 11.03 -35.11 9.54
C VAL A 95 11.97 -34.83 8.35
N PRO A 96 11.44 -34.61 7.13
CA PRO A 96 12.26 -34.29 5.96
C PRO A 96 13.23 -33.13 6.22
N ALA A 97 14.39 -33.14 5.57
CA ALA A 97 15.37 -32.04 5.68
C ALA A 97 14.78 -30.70 5.21
N ALA A 98 15.38 -29.58 5.64
CA ALA A 98 14.91 -28.26 5.23
C ALA A 98 14.91 -28.13 3.69
N GLY A 99 13.76 -27.75 3.13
CA GLY A 99 13.51 -27.74 1.69
C GLY A 99 12.04 -28.03 1.38
N GLU A 100 11.75 -28.24 0.09
CA GLU A 100 10.39 -28.33 -0.44
C GLU A 100 9.54 -29.44 0.21
N GLU A 101 10.13 -30.60 0.51
CA GLU A 101 9.41 -31.71 1.16
C GLU A 101 8.94 -31.36 2.58
N ARG A 102 9.78 -30.70 3.37
CA ARG A 102 9.43 -30.23 4.72
C ARG A 102 8.34 -29.16 4.64
N ASP A 103 8.48 -28.22 3.72
CA ASP A 103 7.49 -27.14 3.54
C ASP A 103 6.13 -27.70 3.12
N ASN A 104 6.10 -28.73 2.26
CA ASN A 104 4.89 -29.44 1.87
C ASN A 104 4.25 -30.19 3.05
N LEU A 105 5.05 -30.83 3.90
CA LEU A 105 4.56 -31.47 5.14
C LEU A 105 3.93 -30.43 6.07
N ILE A 106 4.64 -29.34 6.37
CA ILE A 106 4.14 -28.26 7.23
C ILE A 106 2.81 -27.71 6.68
N LYS A 107 2.75 -27.47 5.37
CA LYS A 107 1.54 -26.97 4.71
C LYS A 107 0.40 -27.98 4.79
N SER A 108 0.66 -29.28 4.61
CA SER A 108 -0.34 -30.33 4.75
C SER A 108 -0.90 -30.41 6.17
N VAL A 109 -0.05 -30.30 7.20
CA VAL A 109 -0.51 -30.29 8.60
C VAL A 109 -1.26 -29.00 8.94
N ALA A 110 -0.84 -27.86 8.41
CA ALA A 110 -1.60 -26.61 8.56
C ALA A 110 -3.00 -26.70 7.92
N LEU A 111 -3.21 -27.62 6.97
CA LEU A 111 -4.49 -27.91 6.34
C LEU A 111 -5.29 -29.01 7.07
N LEU A 112 -4.93 -29.43 8.28
CA LEU A 112 -5.54 -30.56 8.98
C LEU A 112 -7.08 -30.51 9.03
N LYS A 113 -7.67 -29.39 9.49
CA LYS A 113 -9.14 -29.23 9.46
C LYS A 113 -9.71 -29.33 8.05
N ARG A 114 -9.07 -28.69 7.06
CA ARG A 114 -9.49 -28.72 5.65
C ARG A 114 -9.51 -30.15 5.13
N ASN A 115 -8.47 -30.92 5.45
CA ASN A 115 -8.29 -32.30 5.00
C ASN A 115 -9.37 -33.22 5.59
N VAL A 116 -9.63 -33.13 6.90
CA VAL A 116 -10.72 -33.90 7.53
C VAL A 116 -12.08 -33.55 6.91
N LEU A 117 -12.36 -32.26 6.72
CA LEU A 117 -13.61 -31.79 6.10
C LEU A 117 -13.71 -32.12 4.60
N ALA A 118 -12.64 -32.53 3.94
CA ALA A 118 -12.66 -32.85 2.50
C ALA A 118 -13.37 -34.17 2.20
N ALA A 119 -13.37 -35.12 3.14
CA ALA A 119 -13.90 -36.47 2.97
C ALA A 119 -15.34 -36.53 2.38
N PRO A 120 -16.36 -35.85 2.94
CA PRO A 120 -17.70 -35.86 2.36
C PRO A 120 -17.78 -35.26 0.95
N PHE A 121 -16.88 -34.33 0.60
CA PHE A 121 -16.82 -33.75 -0.75
C PHE A 121 -16.15 -34.71 -1.74
N GLU A 122 -15.04 -35.33 -1.34
CA GLU A 122 -14.34 -36.32 -2.16
C GLU A 122 -15.24 -37.53 -2.45
N ALA A 123 -15.97 -38.02 -1.44
CA ALA A 123 -16.97 -39.08 -1.60
C ALA A 123 -18.06 -38.66 -2.59
N ALA A 124 -18.64 -37.47 -2.45
CA ALA A 124 -19.66 -36.98 -3.36
C ALA A 124 -19.15 -36.77 -4.79
N PHE A 125 -17.92 -36.31 -4.99
CA PHE A 125 -17.31 -36.19 -6.32
C PHE A 125 -17.10 -37.57 -6.96
N ALA A 126 -16.68 -38.58 -6.19
CA ALA A 126 -16.56 -39.94 -6.69
C ALA A 126 -17.92 -40.55 -7.06
N THR A 127 -18.93 -40.39 -6.20
CA THR A 127 -20.30 -40.84 -6.48
C THR A 127 -20.90 -40.15 -7.69
N GLN A 128 -20.71 -38.83 -7.85
CA GLN A 128 -21.19 -38.13 -9.04
C GLN A 128 -20.57 -38.69 -10.32
N LYS A 129 -19.26 -38.97 -10.35
CA LYS A 129 -18.61 -39.60 -11.51
C LYS A 129 -19.17 -40.99 -11.83
N GLN A 130 -19.52 -41.76 -10.81
CA GLN A 130 -20.17 -43.07 -10.99
C GLN A 130 -21.58 -42.93 -11.57
N LEU A 131 -22.37 -41.97 -11.06
CA LEU A 131 -23.72 -41.69 -11.55
C LEU A 131 -23.72 -41.15 -12.99
N GLU A 132 -22.77 -40.28 -13.33
CA GLU A 132 -22.58 -39.78 -14.69
C GLU A 132 -22.23 -40.92 -15.66
N ALA A 133 -21.33 -41.83 -15.26
CA ALA A 133 -20.95 -42.99 -16.06
C ALA A 133 -22.09 -43.99 -16.25
N ALA A 134 -23.02 -44.09 -15.29
CA ALA A 134 -24.20 -44.96 -15.38
C ALA A 134 -25.28 -44.43 -16.36
N GLY A 135 -25.24 -43.13 -16.68
CA GLY A 135 -26.19 -42.49 -17.59
C GLY A 135 -27.55 -42.15 -16.93
N ALA A 136 -28.32 -41.27 -17.58
CA ALA A 136 -29.64 -40.88 -17.08
C ALA A 136 -30.67 -42.01 -17.31
N PRO A 137 -31.62 -42.24 -16.38
CA PRO A 137 -32.69 -43.20 -16.58
C PRO A 137 -33.53 -42.86 -17.83
N THR A 138 -33.75 -43.84 -18.70
CA THR A 138 -34.48 -43.67 -19.98
C THR A 138 -36.00 -43.85 -19.84
N ASP A 139 -36.47 -44.23 -18.66
CA ASP A 139 -37.87 -44.61 -18.36
C ASP A 139 -38.68 -43.49 -17.68
N GLY A 140 -38.10 -42.29 -17.51
CA GLY A 140 -38.75 -41.15 -16.85
C GLY A 140 -38.80 -41.26 -15.33
N SER A 141 -38.11 -42.23 -14.72
CA SER A 141 -37.92 -42.31 -13.27
C SER A 141 -37.08 -41.14 -12.75
N ALA A 142 -37.21 -40.84 -11.44
CA ALA A 142 -36.42 -39.79 -10.80
C ALA A 142 -34.92 -40.10 -10.93
N GLN A 143 -34.12 -39.08 -11.26
CA GLN A 143 -32.69 -39.26 -11.45
C GLN A 143 -32.02 -39.80 -10.18
N PRO A 144 -31.11 -40.78 -10.30
CA PRO A 144 -30.41 -41.33 -9.16
C PRO A 144 -29.55 -40.24 -8.51
N THR A 145 -29.54 -40.24 -7.19
CA THR A 145 -28.74 -39.32 -6.37
C THR A 145 -27.96 -40.13 -5.36
N GLY A 146 -26.78 -39.65 -4.99
CA GLY A 146 -26.02 -40.21 -3.88
C GLY A 146 -26.68 -39.91 -2.54
N ASP A 147 -26.17 -40.59 -1.52
CA ASP A 147 -26.57 -40.37 -0.13
C ASP A 147 -26.25 -38.93 0.30
N LEU A 148 -27.06 -38.42 1.23
CA LEU A 148 -26.90 -37.07 1.77
C LEU A 148 -25.91 -37.09 2.94
N ALA A 149 -24.75 -36.48 2.76
CA ALA A 149 -23.83 -36.22 3.86
C ALA A 149 -24.29 -34.98 4.64
N SER A 150 -24.47 -35.11 5.96
CA SER A 150 -24.88 -34.02 6.85
C SER A 150 -23.81 -33.78 7.90
N ILE A 151 -23.27 -32.56 7.95
CA ILE A 151 -22.11 -32.20 8.78
C ILE A 151 -22.51 -31.07 9.72
N HIS A 152 -22.78 -31.40 10.99
CA HIS A 152 -23.21 -30.47 12.03
C HIS A 152 -22.01 -29.87 12.75
N TYR A 153 -21.31 -28.98 12.05
CA TYR A 153 -20.07 -28.38 12.55
C TYR A 153 -20.30 -27.30 13.62
N ARG A 154 -21.54 -26.80 13.82
CA ARG A 154 -21.92 -25.92 14.95
C ARG A 154 -23.33 -26.25 15.48
N ASP A 155 -23.71 -25.67 16.62
CA ASP A 155 -24.99 -25.92 17.31
C ASP A 155 -26.25 -25.75 16.45
N ARG A 156 -26.22 -24.89 15.43
CA ARG A 156 -27.38 -24.56 14.57
C ARG A 156 -27.01 -24.33 13.11
N GLU A 157 -25.83 -24.78 12.72
CA GLU A 157 -25.35 -24.64 11.35
C GLU A 157 -24.85 -26.00 10.87
N ALA A 158 -25.16 -26.32 9.63
CA ALA A 158 -24.79 -27.57 9.01
C ALA A 158 -24.36 -27.38 7.56
N ILE A 159 -23.49 -28.27 7.08
CA ILE A 159 -23.13 -28.41 5.67
C ILE A 159 -23.75 -29.72 5.19
N TYR A 160 -24.49 -29.64 4.09
CA TYR A 160 -25.08 -30.79 3.43
C TYR A 160 -24.42 -30.99 2.08
N VAL A 161 -24.00 -32.20 1.75
CA VAL A 161 -23.37 -32.53 0.47
C VAL A 161 -24.12 -33.69 -0.17
N ARG A 162 -24.56 -33.53 -1.42
CA ARG A 162 -25.25 -34.58 -2.17
C ARG A 162 -24.78 -34.63 -3.61
N ALA A 163 -24.48 -35.83 -4.08
CA ALA A 163 -24.18 -36.07 -5.49
C ALA A 163 -25.47 -36.26 -6.29
N GLY A 164 -25.62 -35.53 -7.40
CA GLY A 164 -26.55 -35.84 -8.48
C GLY A 164 -25.81 -36.48 -9.66
N PHE A 165 -26.50 -36.76 -10.75
CA PHE A 165 -25.87 -37.33 -11.95
C PHE A 165 -24.99 -36.30 -12.70
N ASP A 166 -25.37 -35.02 -12.74
CA ASP A 166 -24.69 -33.96 -13.51
C ASP A 166 -23.94 -32.93 -12.66
N ARG A 167 -24.05 -33.01 -11.33
CA ARG A 167 -23.56 -32.02 -10.38
C ARG A 167 -23.40 -32.58 -8.97
N VAL A 168 -22.66 -31.89 -8.14
CA VAL A 168 -22.70 -32.02 -6.68
C VAL A 168 -23.28 -30.75 -6.08
N THR A 169 -24.26 -30.91 -5.18
CA THR A 169 -24.91 -29.80 -4.49
C THR A 169 -24.39 -29.73 -3.06
N VAL A 170 -23.93 -28.54 -2.65
CA VAL A 170 -23.48 -28.26 -1.28
C VAL A 170 -24.37 -27.18 -0.69
N VAL A 171 -25.07 -27.48 0.41
CA VAL A 171 -25.96 -26.54 1.09
C VAL A 171 -25.39 -26.17 2.46
N PHE A 172 -25.15 -24.89 2.68
CA PHE A 172 -24.89 -24.33 4.00
C PHE A 172 -26.21 -23.88 4.63
N SER A 173 -26.51 -24.37 5.82
CA SER A 173 -27.50 -23.78 6.72
C SER A 173 -26.75 -22.82 7.65
N THR A 174 -27.09 -21.54 7.60
CA THR A 174 -26.49 -20.50 8.43
C THR A 174 -27.58 -19.77 9.20
N GLU A 175 -27.37 -19.55 10.51
CA GLU A 175 -28.28 -18.82 11.37
C GLU A 175 -27.61 -17.54 11.86
N PHE A 176 -28.25 -16.39 11.64
CA PHE A 176 -27.78 -15.11 12.17
C PHE A 176 -28.59 -14.78 13.41
N GLN A 177 -27.95 -14.67 14.58
CA GLN A 177 -28.67 -14.34 15.83
C GLN A 177 -28.97 -12.84 15.96
N ASP A 178 -28.06 -11.99 15.50
CA ASP A 178 -28.20 -10.53 15.56
C ASP A 178 -29.01 -10.01 14.37
N GLU A 179 -30.05 -9.21 14.64
CA GLU A 179 -30.93 -8.63 13.61
C GLU A 179 -30.17 -7.81 12.55
N THR A 180 -29.08 -7.14 12.93
CA THR A 180 -28.25 -6.39 11.97
C THR A 180 -27.49 -7.36 11.07
N ASP A 181 -26.93 -8.42 11.65
CA ASP A 181 -26.22 -9.45 10.92
C ASP A 181 -27.16 -10.22 9.98
N LYS A 182 -28.43 -10.45 10.36
CA LYS A 182 -29.48 -11.00 9.49
C LYS A 182 -29.68 -10.12 8.25
N VAL A 183 -29.85 -8.81 8.45
CA VAL A 183 -30.07 -7.86 7.35
C VAL A 183 -28.84 -7.76 6.45
N MET A 184 -27.64 -7.60 7.04
CA MET A 184 -26.39 -7.52 6.28
C MET A 184 -26.09 -8.82 5.54
N GLY A 185 -26.28 -9.97 6.19
CA GLY A 185 -26.12 -11.29 5.59
C GLY A 185 -27.05 -11.49 4.41
N ARG A 186 -28.33 -11.11 4.53
CA ARG A 186 -29.30 -11.18 3.43
C ARG A 186 -28.87 -10.34 2.22
N VAL A 187 -28.46 -9.09 2.44
CA VAL A 187 -27.99 -8.22 1.35
C VAL A 187 -26.72 -8.78 0.72
N PHE A 188 -25.76 -9.21 1.54
CA PHE A 188 -24.50 -9.77 1.07
C PHE A 188 -24.71 -11.04 0.23
N LEU A 189 -25.54 -11.98 0.70
CA LEU A 189 -25.84 -13.22 -0.02
C LEU A 189 -26.62 -12.96 -1.31
N GLN A 190 -27.52 -11.97 -1.32
CA GLN A 190 -28.22 -11.57 -2.54
C GLN A 190 -27.24 -11.02 -3.58
N GLU A 191 -26.33 -10.12 -3.18
CA GLU A 191 -25.28 -9.60 -4.07
C GLU A 191 -24.35 -10.72 -4.55
N PHE A 192 -24.04 -11.70 -3.68
CA PHE A 192 -23.21 -12.85 -4.03
C PHE A 192 -23.86 -13.73 -5.12
N VAL A 193 -25.19 -13.88 -5.08
CA VAL A 193 -25.97 -14.54 -6.14
C VAL A 193 -25.99 -13.71 -7.43
N ASP A 194 -26.23 -12.39 -7.31
CA ASP A 194 -26.35 -11.49 -8.46
C ASP A 194 -25.02 -11.22 -9.18
N ALA A 195 -23.88 -11.34 -8.48
CA ALA A 195 -22.55 -11.20 -9.05
C ALA A 195 -22.35 -12.10 -10.27
N ARG A 196 -22.92 -13.31 -10.29
CA ARG A 196 -22.80 -14.26 -11.42
C ARG A 196 -23.38 -13.72 -12.73
N ARG A 197 -24.20 -12.68 -12.71
CA ARG A 197 -24.68 -12.00 -13.92
C ARG A 197 -23.55 -11.29 -14.69
N GLN A 198 -22.39 -11.09 -14.06
CA GLN A 198 -21.22 -10.51 -14.71
C GLN A 198 -20.55 -11.53 -15.65
N PRO A 199 -20.27 -11.17 -16.92
CA PRO A 199 -19.65 -12.07 -17.90
C PRO A 199 -18.31 -12.68 -17.45
N SER A 200 -17.55 -11.96 -16.62
CA SER A 200 -16.22 -12.37 -16.14
C SER A 200 -16.22 -13.56 -15.18
N ILE A 201 -17.36 -13.92 -14.57
CA ILE A 201 -17.45 -14.96 -13.53
C ILE A 201 -18.46 -16.07 -13.85
N GLN A 202 -18.87 -16.20 -15.12
CA GLN A 202 -19.84 -17.22 -15.55
C GLN A 202 -19.36 -18.67 -15.34
N THR A 203 -18.03 -18.87 -15.27
CA THR A 203 -17.41 -20.18 -15.06
C THR A 203 -17.43 -20.65 -13.61
N ALA A 204 -17.71 -19.76 -12.64
CA ALA A 204 -17.78 -20.11 -11.22
C ALA A 204 -18.99 -21.01 -10.88
N PRO A 205 -18.95 -21.76 -9.75
CA PRO A 205 -20.10 -22.48 -9.23
C PRO A 205 -21.33 -21.60 -9.12
N GLN A 206 -22.50 -22.14 -9.47
CA GLN A 206 -23.75 -21.40 -9.27
C GLN A 206 -24.06 -21.35 -7.79
N VAL A 207 -24.43 -20.17 -7.30
CA VAL A 207 -24.85 -19.98 -5.92
C VAL A 207 -26.32 -19.58 -5.92
N LEU A 208 -27.09 -20.21 -5.04
CA LEU A 208 -28.48 -19.88 -4.77
C LEU A 208 -28.61 -19.54 -3.29
N TYR A 209 -29.53 -18.64 -2.97
CA TYR A 209 -29.82 -18.26 -1.60
C TYR A 209 -31.33 -18.28 -1.38
N ASN A 210 -31.78 -18.96 -0.32
CA ASN A 210 -33.17 -18.98 0.12
C ASN A 210 -33.21 -18.78 1.64
N ASN A 211 -34.09 -17.91 2.10
CA ASN A 211 -34.24 -17.54 3.52
C ASN A 211 -35.62 -17.90 4.10
N ARG A 212 -36.40 -18.71 3.38
CA ARG A 212 -37.72 -19.18 3.82
C ARG A 212 -37.81 -20.69 3.83
N ASP A 213 -37.50 -21.29 2.69
CA ASP A 213 -37.69 -22.72 2.49
C ASP A 213 -36.36 -23.44 2.29
N PRO A 214 -36.15 -24.59 2.95
CA PRO A 214 -35.02 -25.45 2.63
C PRO A 214 -35.03 -25.86 1.15
N PRO A 215 -33.85 -25.88 0.49
CA PRO A 215 -33.68 -26.44 -0.85
C PRO A 215 -34.25 -27.86 -0.95
N LEU A 216 -34.70 -28.25 -2.15
CA LEU A 216 -35.34 -29.54 -2.40
C LEU A 216 -34.45 -30.72 -1.97
N GLU A 217 -33.14 -30.53 -2.09
CA GLU A 217 -32.10 -31.52 -1.79
C GLU A 217 -32.07 -31.92 -0.31
N ILE A 218 -32.48 -31.03 0.60
CA ILE A 218 -32.43 -31.25 2.05
C ILE A 218 -33.80 -31.19 2.73
N ARG A 219 -34.88 -30.85 2.03
CA ARG A 219 -36.21 -30.64 2.63
C ARG A 219 -36.75 -31.81 3.47
N GLY A 220 -36.29 -33.03 3.19
CA GLY A 220 -36.67 -34.23 3.96
C GLY A 220 -35.84 -34.49 5.22
N VAL A 221 -34.82 -33.68 5.51
CA VAL A 221 -33.97 -33.82 6.72
C VAL A 221 -34.77 -33.43 7.95
N GLN A 222 -34.81 -34.32 8.95
CA GLN A 222 -35.48 -34.05 10.22
C GLN A 222 -34.71 -33.01 11.04
N GLY A 223 -35.44 -32.08 11.68
CA GLY A 223 -34.83 -31.06 12.54
C GLY A 223 -34.36 -29.78 11.82
N LEU A 224 -34.68 -29.62 10.53
CA LEU A 224 -34.45 -28.36 9.84
C LEU A 224 -35.30 -27.23 10.44
N ASN A 225 -34.66 -26.11 10.72
CA ASN A 225 -35.34 -24.93 11.22
C ASN A 225 -35.93 -24.13 10.05
N ILE A 226 -37.25 -23.90 10.07
CA ILE A 226 -38.02 -23.23 9.00
C ILE A 226 -38.52 -21.88 9.51
N ASN A 227 -37.63 -21.11 10.13
CA ASN A 227 -37.91 -19.74 10.57
C ASN A 227 -37.13 -18.74 9.70
N ASP A 228 -37.54 -17.46 9.74
CA ASP A 228 -36.89 -16.37 8.97
C ASP A 228 -35.42 -16.10 9.39
N ASP A 229 -34.92 -16.82 10.40
CA ASP A 229 -33.60 -16.64 10.99
C ASP A 229 -32.53 -17.54 10.34
N VAL A 230 -32.96 -18.55 9.58
CA VAL A 230 -32.05 -19.46 8.86
C VAL A 230 -32.00 -19.13 7.37
N GLY A 231 -30.78 -18.90 6.90
CA GLY A 231 -30.44 -18.79 5.48
C GLY A 231 -29.86 -20.09 4.94
N TYR A 232 -30.34 -20.51 3.78
CA TYR A 232 -29.81 -21.64 3.03
C TYR A 232 -29.03 -21.15 1.82
N VAL A 233 -27.72 -21.39 1.80
CA VAL A 233 -26.84 -21.05 0.67
C VAL A 233 -26.45 -22.34 -0.05
N THR A 234 -26.82 -22.44 -1.32
CA THR A 234 -26.60 -23.64 -2.13
C THR A 234 -25.55 -23.38 -3.20
N PHE A 235 -24.45 -24.12 -3.17
CA PHE A 235 -23.46 -24.16 -4.23
C PHE A 235 -23.72 -25.36 -5.14
N VAL A 236 -23.78 -25.10 -6.45
CA VAL A 236 -23.88 -26.13 -7.48
C VAL A 236 -22.52 -26.30 -8.15
N ILE A 237 -21.93 -27.47 -7.93
CA ILE A 237 -20.59 -27.82 -8.39
C ILE A 237 -20.73 -28.78 -9.58
N PHE A 238 -20.35 -28.32 -10.78
CA PHE A 238 -20.33 -29.14 -11.99
C PHE A 238 -19.01 -29.92 -12.14
N PRO A 239 -18.96 -31.00 -12.93
CA PRO A 239 -17.75 -31.82 -13.16
C PRO A 239 -16.49 -31.03 -13.48
N ARG A 240 -16.62 -29.91 -14.22
CA ARG A 240 -15.50 -29.00 -14.52
C ARG A 240 -14.80 -28.43 -13.28
N HIS A 241 -15.51 -28.31 -12.14
CA HIS A 241 -14.97 -27.80 -10.88
C HIS A 241 -14.29 -28.87 -10.03
N PHE A 242 -14.25 -30.13 -10.47
CA PHE A 242 -13.50 -31.22 -9.82
C PHE A 242 -12.97 -32.22 -10.85
N SER A 243 -12.58 -31.69 -12.02
CA SER A 243 -12.12 -32.47 -13.17
C SER A 243 -10.83 -33.24 -12.89
N ASN A 244 -9.97 -32.72 -12.01
CA ASN A 244 -8.75 -33.36 -11.54
C ASN A 244 -8.54 -33.12 -10.04
N PRO A 245 -7.62 -33.86 -9.38
CA PRO A 245 -7.41 -33.77 -7.93
C PRO A 245 -7.04 -32.36 -7.44
N LEU A 246 -6.22 -31.61 -8.19
CA LEU A 246 -5.82 -30.25 -7.82
C LEU A 246 -7.01 -29.28 -7.85
N VAL A 247 -7.81 -29.35 -8.91
CA VAL A 247 -9.02 -28.51 -9.05
C VAL A 247 -10.05 -28.89 -7.98
N ALA A 248 -10.23 -30.17 -7.69
CA ALA A 248 -11.11 -30.64 -6.61
C ALA A 248 -10.66 -30.10 -5.24
N ALA A 249 -9.38 -30.22 -4.89
CA ALA A 249 -8.83 -29.73 -3.63
C ALA A 249 -8.98 -28.21 -3.47
N ASN A 250 -8.76 -27.46 -4.56
CA ASN A 250 -8.98 -26.02 -4.57
C ASN A 250 -10.46 -25.67 -4.38
N THR A 251 -11.38 -26.33 -5.11
CA THR A 251 -12.82 -26.12 -4.96
C THR A 251 -13.28 -26.38 -3.53
N ILE A 252 -12.85 -27.49 -2.92
CA ILE A 252 -13.15 -27.83 -1.53
C ILE A 252 -12.64 -26.73 -0.58
N SER A 253 -11.39 -26.31 -0.75
CA SER A 253 -10.79 -25.27 0.11
C SER A 253 -11.54 -23.95 0.05
N HIS A 254 -11.99 -23.51 -1.13
CA HIS A 254 -12.74 -22.26 -1.27
C HIS A 254 -14.15 -22.36 -0.69
N ILE A 255 -14.81 -23.50 -0.89
CA ILE A 255 -16.18 -23.72 -0.38
C ILE A 255 -16.18 -23.78 1.15
N GLN A 256 -15.22 -24.47 1.76
CA GLN A 256 -15.13 -24.54 3.22
C GLN A 256 -14.85 -23.17 3.87
N LEU A 257 -14.13 -22.28 3.19
CA LEU A 257 -13.87 -20.91 3.67
C LEU A 257 -15.07 -19.96 3.55
N PHE A 258 -16.15 -20.38 2.87
CA PHE A 258 -17.28 -19.50 2.58
C PHE A 258 -17.88 -18.86 3.84
N ARG A 259 -18.02 -19.64 4.91
CA ARG A 259 -18.60 -19.14 6.17
C ARG A 259 -17.72 -18.06 6.81
N ASP A 260 -16.41 -18.31 6.91
CA ASP A 260 -15.45 -17.35 7.45
C ASP A 260 -15.46 -16.07 6.61
N TYR A 261 -15.53 -16.23 5.28
CA TYR A 261 -15.65 -15.11 4.34
C TYR A 261 -16.93 -14.30 4.57
N LEU A 262 -18.08 -14.95 4.73
CA LEU A 262 -19.37 -14.32 5.00
C LEU A 262 -19.35 -13.51 6.30
N HIS A 263 -18.97 -14.13 7.42
CA HIS A 263 -18.97 -13.44 8.71
C HIS A 263 -17.92 -12.34 8.81
N TYR A 264 -16.74 -12.53 8.20
CA TYR A 264 -15.72 -11.48 8.13
C TYR A 264 -16.27 -10.23 7.43
N HIS A 265 -16.91 -10.38 6.28
CA HIS A 265 -17.45 -9.25 5.52
C HIS A 265 -18.61 -8.56 6.22
N ILE A 266 -19.50 -9.31 6.89
CA ILE A 266 -20.56 -8.75 7.73
C ILE A 266 -19.94 -7.91 8.86
N LYS A 267 -18.97 -8.45 9.60
CA LYS A 267 -18.29 -7.73 10.69
C LYS A 267 -17.57 -6.47 10.21
N CYS A 268 -16.85 -6.54 9.09
CA CYS A 268 -16.18 -5.38 8.49
C CYS A 268 -17.18 -4.30 8.06
N SER A 269 -18.30 -4.70 7.45
CA SER A 269 -19.35 -3.78 7.02
C SER A 269 -20.00 -3.07 8.21
N LYS A 270 -20.30 -3.82 9.28
CA LYS A 270 -20.82 -3.29 10.56
C LYS A 270 -19.84 -2.31 11.20
N ALA A 271 -18.55 -2.67 11.30
CA ALA A 271 -17.52 -1.81 11.84
C ALA A 271 -17.34 -0.51 11.02
N TYR A 272 -17.38 -0.61 9.69
CA TYR A 272 -17.29 0.53 8.79
C TYR A 272 -18.49 1.48 8.97
N MET A 273 -19.72 0.93 8.97
CA MET A 273 -20.93 1.72 9.21
C MET A 273 -20.92 2.40 10.58
N HIS A 274 -20.58 1.68 11.64
CA HIS A 274 -20.47 2.23 13.00
C HIS A 274 -19.41 3.35 13.07
N SER A 275 -18.26 3.19 12.39
CA SER A 275 -17.24 4.24 12.32
C SER A 275 -17.79 5.50 11.65
N ARG A 276 -18.47 5.36 10.51
CA ARG A 276 -19.07 6.48 9.77
C ARG A 276 -20.20 7.15 10.55
N MET A 277 -21.05 6.38 11.23
CA MET A 277 -22.13 6.90 12.07
C MET A 277 -21.57 7.65 13.29
N ARG A 278 -20.56 7.11 13.98
CA ARG A 278 -19.88 7.82 15.07
C ARG A 278 -19.29 9.13 14.59
N HIS A 279 -18.62 9.13 13.45
CA HIS A 279 -18.08 10.36 12.86
C HIS A 279 -19.19 11.38 12.57
N ARG A 280 -20.30 10.97 11.94
CA ARG A 280 -21.45 11.86 11.67
C ARG A 280 -22.11 12.38 12.95
N ALA A 281 -22.26 11.54 13.98
CA ALA A 281 -22.82 11.94 15.27
C ALA A 281 -21.91 12.96 15.98
N THR A 282 -20.60 12.75 15.95
CA THR A 282 -19.61 13.71 16.46
C THR A 282 -19.71 15.04 15.72
N GLU A 283 -19.82 15.02 14.39
CA GLU A 283 -19.99 16.25 13.61
C GLU A 283 -21.33 16.94 13.91
N PHE A 284 -22.41 16.19 14.06
CA PHE A 284 -23.72 16.74 14.42
C PHE A 284 -23.72 17.35 15.83
N LEU A 285 -23.08 16.70 16.80
CA LEU A 285 -22.88 17.23 18.16
C LEU A 285 -22.09 18.54 18.15
N LYS A 286 -21.05 18.66 17.31
CA LYS A 286 -20.32 19.92 17.13
C LYS A 286 -21.24 21.02 16.61
N VAL A 287 -22.12 20.71 15.67
CA VAL A 287 -23.11 21.67 15.13
C VAL A 287 -24.12 22.08 16.20
N LEU A 288 -24.69 21.14 16.94
CA LEU A 288 -25.64 21.42 18.02
C LEU A 288 -25.02 22.21 19.17
N ASN A 289 -23.78 21.89 19.57
CA ASN A 289 -23.06 22.64 20.60
C ASN A 289 -22.73 24.07 20.15
N ARG A 290 -22.49 24.30 18.85
CA ARG A 290 -22.37 25.65 18.28
C ARG A 290 -23.71 26.40 18.22
N ALA A 291 -24.83 25.68 18.21
CA ALA A 291 -26.17 26.26 18.15
C ALA A 291 -26.78 26.56 19.53
N LYS A 292 -26.11 26.17 20.63
CA LYS A 292 -26.52 26.61 21.97
C LYS A 292 -26.24 28.10 22.11
N THR A 293 -27.28 28.90 22.32
CA THR A 293 -27.17 30.29 22.73
C THR A 293 -26.55 30.33 24.13
N GLU A 294 -25.37 30.94 24.23
CA GLU A 294 -24.78 31.29 25.52
C GLU A 294 -25.71 32.28 26.22
N THR A 295 -26.23 31.90 27.39
CA THR A 295 -26.84 32.84 28.33
C THR A 295 -25.81 33.90 28.68
N VAL A 296 -26.13 35.15 28.32
CA VAL A 296 -25.27 36.33 28.50
C VAL A 296 -25.04 36.56 30.00
N GLY A 297 -23.83 36.25 30.47
CA GLY A 297 -23.29 36.64 31.77
C GLY A 297 -22.23 37.73 31.60
N GLU A 298 -22.28 38.73 32.47
CA GLU A 298 -21.67 40.06 32.37
C GLU A 298 -20.15 40.10 32.13
N LYS A 299 -19.72 41.01 31.23
CA LYS A 299 -18.32 41.37 31.02
C LYS A 299 -17.90 42.52 31.93
N GLU A 300 -17.01 42.25 32.89
CA GLU A 300 -16.22 43.29 33.54
C GLU A 300 -15.02 43.72 32.67
N ARG A 301 -14.85 45.04 32.55
CA ARG A 301 -13.73 45.71 31.88
C ARG A 301 -12.53 45.79 32.84
N LYS A 302 -11.31 45.49 32.36
CA LYS A 302 -10.07 45.91 33.05
C LYS A 302 -9.14 46.68 32.11
N THR A 303 -8.64 47.78 32.67
CA THR A 303 -7.86 48.85 32.07
C THR A 303 -6.37 48.49 31.99
N VAL A 304 -5.69 48.92 30.92
CA VAL A 304 -4.25 48.73 30.69
C VAL A 304 -3.46 49.86 31.37
N THR A 305 -2.37 49.54 32.05
CA THR A 305 -1.38 50.52 32.55
C THR A 305 -0.02 50.21 31.94
N LEU A 306 0.53 51.18 31.19
CA LEU A 306 1.87 51.17 30.60
C LEU A 306 2.91 51.55 31.67
N VAL A 307 4.00 50.79 31.76
CA VAL A 307 5.22 51.20 32.49
C VAL A 307 6.40 51.10 31.52
N ALA A 308 7.04 52.26 31.27
CA ALA A 308 8.24 52.41 30.46
C ALA A 308 9.48 51.92 31.22
N ARG A 309 10.39 51.22 30.54
CA ARG A 309 11.76 50.96 31.01
C ARG A 309 12.74 51.65 30.07
N GLN A 310 13.48 52.61 30.62
CA GLN A 310 14.63 53.27 29.99
C GLN A 310 15.84 52.32 29.98
N ALA A 311 16.53 52.23 28.85
CA ALA A 311 17.81 51.55 28.70
C ALA A 311 18.96 52.57 28.77
N ASN A 312 19.96 52.30 29.61
CA ASN A 312 21.21 53.04 29.63
C ASN A 312 22.20 52.39 28.65
N ALA A 313 22.77 53.21 27.77
CA ALA A 313 23.84 52.86 26.85
C ALA A 313 25.20 52.99 27.55
N PHE A 314 26.06 51.98 27.39
CA PHE A 314 27.50 52.11 27.52
C PHE A 314 28.15 51.65 26.22
N SER A 315 28.88 52.59 25.61
CA SER A 315 29.62 52.44 24.37
C SER A 315 31.00 51.83 24.63
N PHE A 316 31.29 50.70 23.99
CA PHE A 316 32.66 50.24 23.74
C PHE A 316 32.82 50.07 22.23
N ALA A 317 33.74 50.85 21.66
CA ALA A 317 34.07 50.80 20.25
C ALA A 317 34.96 49.58 19.96
N ALA A 318 34.39 48.54 19.35
CA ALA A 318 35.14 47.49 18.67
C ALA A 318 34.94 47.66 17.16
N ARG A 319 36.03 47.78 16.41
CA ARG A 319 36.02 47.79 14.94
C ARG A 319 35.49 46.44 14.45
N THR A 320 34.23 46.39 14.04
CA THR A 320 33.64 45.25 13.34
C THR A 320 33.78 45.45 11.84
N TYR A 321 34.54 44.58 11.18
CA TYR A 321 34.33 44.31 9.76
C TYR A 321 32.90 43.75 9.62
N ALA A 322 32.00 44.55 9.03
CA ALA A 322 30.64 44.12 8.75
C ALA A 322 30.66 43.18 7.53
N THR A 323 30.73 41.87 7.76
CA THR A 323 30.15 40.92 6.82
C THR A 323 28.65 40.90 7.10
N SER A 324 27.83 41.40 6.18
CA SER A 324 26.37 41.27 6.29
C SER A 324 26.03 39.79 6.42
N LYS A 325 25.26 39.40 7.46
CA LYS A 325 24.73 38.03 7.54
C LYS A 325 23.94 37.76 6.25
N PRO A 326 24.15 36.62 5.57
CA PRO A 326 23.35 36.27 4.41
C PRO A 326 21.88 36.17 4.84
N GLN A 327 21.00 36.72 4.00
CA GLN A 327 19.55 36.69 4.22
C GLN A 327 19.06 35.25 4.32
N THR A 328 18.21 34.96 5.31
CA THR A 328 17.65 33.61 5.51
C THR A 328 16.61 33.29 4.44
N LEU A 329 16.37 31.99 4.21
CA LEU A 329 15.32 31.54 3.27
C LEU A 329 13.94 32.08 3.66
N LYS A 330 13.63 32.12 4.96
CA LYS A 330 12.34 32.63 5.46
C LYS A 330 12.17 34.12 5.22
N GLU A 331 13.21 34.92 5.45
CA GLU A 331 13.19 36.37 5.17
C GLU A 331 13.02 36.62 3.68
N ARG A 332 13.80 35.94 2.82
CA ARG A 332 13.67 36.09 1.38
C ARG A 332 12.28 35.68 0.89
N PHE A 333 11.77 34.56 1.38
CA PHE A 333 10.42 34.10 1.05
C PHE A 333 9.36 35.12 1.46
N ALA A 334 9.45 35.70 2.66
CA ALA A 334 8.53 36.72 3.14
C ALA A 334 8.47 37.96 2.22
N GLU A 335 9.59 38.36 1.63
CA GLU A 335 9.68 39.47 0.67
C GLU A 335 8.98 39.18 -0.65
N LEU A 336 8.95 37.91 -1.08
CA LEU A 336 8.34 37.49 -2.35
C LEU A 336 6.80 37.41 -2.27
N ILE A 337 6.25 37.13 -1.07
CA ILE A 337 4.80 36.90 -0.88
C ILE A 337 3.93 38.05 -1.41
N PRO A 338 4.18 39.34 -1.09
CA PRO A 338 3.33 40.42 -1.58
C PRO A 338 3.30 40.53 -3.10
N GLY A 339 4.45 40.34 -3.76
CA GLY A 339 4.56 40.37 -5.21
C GLY A 339 3.74 39.25 -5.86
N GLU A 340 3.85 38.03 -5.33
CA GLU A 340 3.11 36.89 -5.87
C GLU A 340 1.59 36.98 -5.61
N ILE A 341 1.18 37.55 -4.47
CA ILE A 341 -0.24 37.83 -4.21
C ILE A 341 -0.80 38.78 -5.28
N GLU A 342 -0.09 39.85 -5.63
CA GLU A 342 -0.52 40.77 -6.68
C GLU A 342 -0.48 40.12 -8.07
N ASN A 343 0.51 39.27 -8.36
CA ASN A 343 0.56 38.49 -9.60
C ASN A 343 -0.66 37.58 -9.76
N VAL A 344 -0.99 36.77 -8.74
CA VAL A 344 -2.17 35.89 -8.76
C VAL A 344 -3.47 36.68 -8.88
N LYS A 345 -3.57 37.84 -8.22
CA LYS A 345 -4.73 38.74 -8.37
C LYS A 345 -4.86 39.24 -9.80
N ALA A 346 -3.76 39.68 -10.42
CA ALA A 346 -3.73 40.18 -11.79
C ALA A 346 -4.17 39.08 -12.78
N ILE A 347 -3.59 37.87 -12.69
CA ILE A 347 -3.97 36.73 -13.53
C ILE A 347 -5.46 36.39 -13.37
N ARG A 348 -5.98 36.38 -12.14
CA ARG A 348 -7.41 36.10 -11.90
C ARG A 348 -8.32 37.20 -12.42
N ALA A 349 -7.91 38.47 -12.34
CA ALA A 349 -8.67 39.59 -12.87
C ALA A 349 -8.74 39.54 -14.41
N GLU A 350 -7.62 39.23 -15.07
CA GLU A 350 -7.52 39.21 -16.53
C GLU A 350 -8.09 37.92 -17.16
N HIS A 351 -7.91 36.77 -16.51
CA HIS A 351 -8.16 35.46 -17.11
C HIS A 351 -9.11 34.56 -16.32
N GLY A 352 -9.55 34.94 -15.11
CA GLY A 352 -10.33 34.05 -14.23
C GLY A 352 -11.70 33.60 -14.75
N LYS A 353 -12.21 34.21 -15.81
CA LYS A 353 -13.46 33.81 -16.50
C LYS A 353 -13.21 33.03 -17.81
N LYS A 354 -11.96 32.87 -18.25
CA LYS A 354 -11.62 32.09 -19.45
C LYS A 354 -11.66 30.60 -19.12
N ALA A 355 -12.22 29.79 -20.02
CA ALA A 355 -12.29 28.34 -19.85
C ALA A 355 -11.04 27.66 -20.43
N PHE A 356 -10.51 26.66 -19.72
CA PHE A 356 -9.46 25.77 -20.25
C PHE A 356 -9.99 24.75 -21.26
N GLY A 357 -11.31 24.59 -21.36
CA GLY A 357 -11.98 23.60 -22.20
C GLY A 357 -13.28 23.12 -21.57
N GLN A 358 -13.95 22.18 -22.23
CA GLN A 358 -15.13 21.51 -21.67
C GLN A 358 -14.69 20.35 -20.76
N VAL A 359 -15.46 20.12 -19.70
CA VAL A 359 -15.33 18.91 -18.86
C VAL A 359 -16.26 17.84 -19.41
N THR A 360 -15.72 16.68 -19.77
CA THR A 360 -16.49 15.57 -20.36
C THR A 360 -16.84 14.49 -19.33
N VAL A 361 -17.87 13.69 -19.62
CA VAL A 361 -18.24 12.52 -18.79
C VAL A 361 -17.07 11.53 -18.68
N GLU A 362 -16.33 11.34 -19.77
CA GLU A 362 -15.16 10.45 -19.81
C GLU A 362 -14.06 10.90 -18.86
N GLN A 363 -13.80 12.21 -18.75
CA GLN A 363 -12.81 12.76 -17.81
C GLN A 363 -13.20 12.48 -16.35
N VAL A 364 -14.50 12.44 -16.03
CA VAL A 364 -14.98 12.10 -14.69
C VAL A 364 -14.75 10.62 -14.37
N TYR A 365 -15.01 9.71 -15.30
CA TYR A 365 -14.77 8.27 -15.10
C TYR A 365 -13.30 7.87 -15.15
N SER A 366 -12.49 8.56 -15.94
CA SER A 366 -11.06 8.27 -16.13
C SER A 366 -10.15 8.91 -15.07
N GLY A 367 -10.72 9.41 -13.97
CA GLY A 367 -9.95 9.99 -12.87
C GLY A 367 -9.31 11.33 -13.21
N MET A 368 -10.06 12.24 -13.84
CA MET A 368 -9.61 13.59 -14.24
C MET A 368 -8.51 13.58 -15.31
N ARG A 369 -8.40 12.51 -16.11
CA ARG A 369 -7.39 12.41 -17.17
C ARG A 369 -7.50 13.59 -18.14
N GLY A 370 -6.40 14.36 -18.27
CA GLY A 370 -6.33 15.51 -19.16
C GLY A 370 -7.12 16.74 -18.69
N LEU A 371 -7.58 16.78 -17.44
CA LEU A 371 -8.27 17.93 -16.86
C LEU A 371 -7.27 18.82 -16.09
N PRO A 372 -7.12 20.10 -16.45
CA PRO A 372 -6.35 21.06 -15.65
C PRO A 372 -7.06 21.31 -14.30
N ALA A 373 -6.68 20.56 -13.27
CA ALA A 373 -7.46 20.44 -12.03
C ALA A 373 -6.98 21.35 -10.88
N LEU A 374 -5.71 21.73 -10.88
CA LEU A 374 -5.08 22.41 -9.74
C LEU A 374 -3.90 23.27 -10.18
N ILE A 375 -3.52 24.24 -9.33
CA ILE A 375 -2.33 25.08 -9.50
C ILE A 375 -1.16 24.44 -8.74
N TRP A 376 -0.02 24.38 -9.41
CA TRP A 376 1.25 23.89 -8.88
C TRP A 376 2.40 24.69 -9.50
N ASP A 377 3.13 25.45 -8.69
CA ASP A 377 4.07 26.46 -9.20
C ASP A 377 5.53 25.98 -9.18
N GLY A 378 5.84 24.96 -8.38
CA GLY A 378 7.21 24.45 -8.23
C GLY A 378 7.77 23.84 -9.50
N SER A 379 6.93 23.16 -10.29
CA SER A 379 7.34 22.51 -11.52
C SER A 379 6.22 22.35 -12.54
N VAL A 380 6.61 22.34 -13.83
CA VAL A 380 5.72 22.15 -14.98
C VAL A 380 6.42 21.27 -16.01
N LEU A 381 5.69 20.30 -16.58
CA LEU A 381 6.21 19.39 -17.59
C LEU A 381 6.15 20.05 -18.98
N ASP A 382 7.31 20.19 -19.61
CA ASP A 382 7.45 20.51 -21.03
C ASP A 382 7.45 19.21 -21.85
N ALA A 383 6.64 19.15 -22.91
CA ALA A 383 6.52 17.93 -23.73
C ALA A 383 7.82 17.58 -24.48
N GLU A 384 8.68 18.56 -24.75
CA GLU A 384 9.91 18.41 -25.53
C GLU A 384 11.16 18.38 -24.64
N GLU A 385 11.18 19.18 -23.58
CA GLU A 385 12.35 19.37 -22.71
C GLU A 385 12.22 18.67 -21.34
N GLY A 386 11.06 18.06 -21.07
CA GLY A 386 10.78 17.36 -19.83
C GLY A 386 10.44 18.28 -18.65
N ILE A 387 10.59 17.76 -17.42
CA ILE A 387 10.18 18.50 -16.23
C ILE A 387 11.07 19.73 -16.01
N ARG A 388 10.45 20.87 -15.71
CA ARG A 388 11.15 22.12 -15.36
C ARG A 388 10.89 22.48 -13.91
N PHE A 389 11.93 22.79 -13.15
CA PHE A 389 11.84 23.33 -11.79
C PHE A 389 11.90 24.86 -11.85
N ARG A 390 10.77 25.53 -11.58
CA ARG A 390 10.64 26.99 -11.75
C ARG A 390 11.18 27.50 -13.09
N GLY A 391 10.82 26.79 -14.17
CA GLY A 391 11.22 27.11 -15.55
C GLY A 391 12.58 26.53 -15.99
N LYS A 392 13.41 26.02 -15.06
CA LYS A 392 14.73 25.46 -15.37
C LYS A 392 14.66 23.97 -15.67
N THR A 393 15.26 23.56 -16.76
CA THR A 393 15.44 22.15 -17.12
C THR A 393 16.40 21.44 -16.16
N ILE A 394 16.42 20.11 -16.18
CA ILE A 394 17.37 19.32 -15.37
C ILE A 394 18.83 19.69 -15.68
N PRO A 395 19.27 19.81 -16.96
CA PRO A 395 20.64 20.26 -17.26
C PRO A 395 20.96 21.66 -16.72
N GLU A 396 20.05 22.63 -16.86
CA GLU A 396 20.25 23.97 -16.28
C GLU A 396 20.36 23.92 -14.75
N CYS A 397 19.59 23.05 -14.09
CA CYS A 397 19.72 22.82 -12.65
C CYS A 397 21.08 22.20 -12.29
N GLN A 398 21.57 21.22 -13.04
CA GLN A 398 22.90 20.63 -12.82
C GLN A 398 24.01 21.66 -13.01
N GLU A 399 23.88 22.58 -13.97
CA GLU A 399 24.84 23.65 -14.20
C GLU A 399 24.81 24.70 -13.09
N LEU A 400 23.63 25.25 -12.81
CA LEU A 400 23.46 26.48 -12.02
C LEU A 400 23.39 26.24 -10.51
N LEU A 401 22.89 25.08 -10.05
CA LEU A 401 22.72 24.86 -8.61
C LEU A 401 24.07 24.61 -7.92
N PRO A 402 24.28 25.15 -6.70
CA PRO A 402 25.43 24.85 -5.87
C PRO A 402 25.66 23.36 -5.67
N LYS A 403 26.93 22.99 -5.63
CA LYS A 403 27.42 21.62 -5.45
C LYS A 403 28.19 21.54 -4.13
N ALA A 404 28.34 20.34 -3.58
CA ALA A 404 29.23 20.15 -2.44
C ALA A 404 30.68 20.50 -2.80
N SER A 405 31.49 20.86 -1.79
CA SER A 405 32.92 21.07 -2.00
C SER A 405 33.58 19.80 -2.54
N GLY A 406 34.16 19.87 -3.74
CA GLY A 406 34.74 18.72 -4.44
C GLY A 406 33.73 17.75 -5.06
N GLY A 407 32.42 18.05 -4.96
CA GLY A 407 31.35 17.31 -5.63
C GLY A 407 31.03 17.88 -7.02
N SER A 408 30.31 17.08 -7.79
CA SER A 408 29.83 17.38 -9.15
C SER A 408 28.32 17.46 -9.27
N GLU A 409 27.56 16.84 -8.35
CA GLU A 409 26.11 16.81 -8.40
C GLU A 409 25.45 17.97 -7.61
N PRO A 410 24.30 18.48 -8.08
CA PRO A 410 23.58 19.58 -7.42
C PRO A 410 23.06 19.17 -6.04
N LEU A 411 23.11 20.10 -5.09
CA LEU A 411 22.60 19.89 -3.74
C LEU A 411 21.07 20.06 -3.67
N PRO A 412 20.33 19.12 -3.02
CA PRO A 412 18.87 19.22 -2.88
C PRO A 412 18.42 20.45 -2.07
N GLU A 413 19.25 20.96 -1.17
CA GLU A 413 19.08 22.26 -0.51
C GLU A 413 18.91 23.38 -1.53
N GLY A 414 19.79 23.40 -2.54
CA GLY A 414 19.76 24.39 -3.59
C GLY A 414 18.50 24.30 -4.44
N LEU A 415 18.05 23.07 -4.69
CA LEU A 415 16.79 22.85 -5.39
C LEU A 415 15.58 23.27 -4.55
N PHE A 416 15.54 22.98 -3.26
CA PHE A 416 14.44 23.43 -2.41
C PHE A 416 14.33 24.97 -2.37
N TRP A 417 15.48 25.66 -2.28
CA TRP A 417 15.52 27.12 -2.41
C TRP A 417 14.92 27.57 -3.74
N LEU A 418 15.34 26.97 -4.86
CA LEU A 418 14.79 27.27 -6.18
C LEU A 418 13.27 27.03 -6.21
N LEU A 419 12.78 25.88 -5.77
CA LEU A 419 11.35 25.54 -5.77
C LEU A 419 10.52 26.54 -4.94
N LEU A 420 11.05 27.00 -3.81
CA LEU A 420 10.34 27.92 -2.92
C LEU A 420 10.44 29.38 -3.38
N THR A 421 11.55 29.83 -3.94
CA THR A 421 11.79 31.25 -4.26
C THR A 421 11.70 31.61 -5.74
N GLY A 422 11.88 30.63 -6.64
CA GLY A 422 12.11 30.86 -8.06
C GLY A 422 13.53 31.30 -8.41
N GLU A 423 14.43 31.42 -7.42
CA GLU A 423 15.78 31.98 -7.57
C GLU A 423 16.86 30.91 -7.42
N VAL A 424 17.96 31.05 -8.16
CA VAL A 424 19.14 30.18 -7.96
C VAL A 424 19.89 30.68 -6.72
N PRO A 425 20.09 29.84 -5.68
CA PRO A 425 20.79 30.28 -4.48
C PRO A 425 22.29 30.40 -4.68
N THR A 426 22.94 31.21 -3.85
CA THR A 426 24.40 31.24 -3.70
C THR A 426 24.92 30.07 -2.86
N ASN A 427 26.23 29.82 -2.91
CA ASN A 427 26.87 28.80 -2.08
C ASN A 427 26.66 29.07 -0.57
N GLU A 428 26.69 30.33 -0.14
CA GLU A 428 26.48 30.72 1.26
C GLU A 428 25.04 30.44 1.71
N GLN A 429 24.05 30.69 0.86
CA GLN A 429 22.64 30.39 1.13
C GLN A 429 22.41 28.88 1.26
N VAL A 430 22.99 28.08 0.36
CA VAL A 430 22.91 26.61 0.43
C VAL A 430 23.61 26.07 1.68
N LYS A 431 24.78 26.62 2.04
CA LYS A 431 25.48 26.24 3.26
C LYS A 431 24.68 26.58 4.52
N ALA A 432 24.04 27.75 4.55
CA ALA A 432 23.18 28.15 5.66
C ALA A 432 21.96 27.22 5.79
N LEU A 433 21.32 26.88 4.66
CA LEU A 433 20.19 25.94 4.64
C LEU A 433 20.59 24.52 5.07
N SER A 434 21.76 24.05 4.64
CA SER A 434 22.32 22.76 5.07
C SER A 434 22.48 22.70 6.60
N ALA A 435 23.07 23.75 7.18
CA ALA A 435 23.26 23.86 8.62
C ALA A 435 21.93 23.97 9.38
N GLU A 436 20.94 24.67 8.81
CA GLU A 436 19.61 24.78 9.40
C GLU A 436 18.89 23.43 9.43
N TRP A 437 18.90 22.67 8.33
CA TRP A 437 18.31 21.32 8.32
C TRP A 437 19.04 20.37 9.26
N ALA A 438 20.37 20.39 9.30
CA ALA A 438 21.12 19.57 10.25
C ALA A 438 20.76 19.88 11.72
N ALA A 439 20.56 21.16 12.05
CA ALA A 439 20.15 21.59 13.40
C ALA A 439 18.70 21.18 13.76
N ARG A 440 17.81 21.05 12.78
CA ARG A 440 16.39 20.67 12.95
C ARG A 440 16.13 19.16 12.92
N ALA A 441 17.13 18.36 12.59
CA ALA A 441 16.97 16.94 12.27
C ALA A 441 16.62 16.03 13.46
N GLY A 442 16.72 16.52 14.71
CA GLY A 442 16.44 15.74 15.91
C GLY A 442 15.01 15.21 15.97
N LEU A 443 14.86 13.93 16.34
CA LEU A 443 13.55 13.30 16.53
C LEU A 443 13.14 13.33 18.00
N PRO A 444 11.86 13.61 18.31
CA PRO A 444 11.33 13.38 19.64
C PRO A 444 11.43 11.90 20.01
N LYS A 445 11.76 11.61 21.28
CA LYS A 445 11.98 10.23 21.75
C LYS A 445 10.82 9.28 21.44
N PHE A 446 9.58 9.75 21.59
CA PHE A 446 8.40 8.93 21.31
C PHE A 446 8.28 8.52 19.83
N VAL A 447 8.80 9.33 18.89
CA VAL A 447 8.81 9.00 17.45
C VAL A 447 9.88 7.94 17.17
N GLU A 448 11.05 8.05 17.82
CA GLU A 448 12.06 7.00 17.75
C GLU A 448 11.52 5.67 18.26
N ASP A 449 10.91 5.68 19.45
CA ASP A 449 10.35 4.48 20.07
C ASP A 449 9.24 3.86 19.21
N LEU A 450 8.43 4.69 18.54
CA LEU A 450 7.38 4.24 17.62
C LEU A 450 7.96 3.50 16.41
N ILE A 451 9.06 4.01 15.84
CA ILE A 451 9.75 3.35 14.71
C ILE A 451 10.41 2.05 15.20
N ASP A 452 11.08 2.09 16.35
CA ASP A 452 11.81 0.94 16.91
C ASP A 452 10.87 -0.21 17.34
N GLN A 453 9.62 0.09 17.66
CA GLN A 453 8.59 -0.91 18.00
C GLN A 453 7.85 -1.47 16.78
N CYS A 454 8.04 -0.92 15.59
CA CYS A 454 7.48 -1.52 14.38
C CYS A 454 8.11 -2.90 14.12
N PRO A 455 7.33 -3.95 13.82
CA PRO A 455 7.92 -5.22 13.44
C PRO A 455 8.69 -5.04 12.12
N ASN A 456 9.83 -5.69 11.98
CA ASN A 456 10.68 -5.62 10.78
C ASN A 456 9.95 -6.12 9.50
N THR A 457 8.86 -6.87 9.64
CA THR A 457 7.99 -7.31 8.55
C THR A 457 7.00 -6.24 8.06
N LEU A 458 6.82 -5.14 8.81
CA LEU A 458 5.98 -4.02 8.39
C LEU A 458 6.64 -3.27 7.25
N HIS A 459 5.90 -3.03 6.16
CA HIS A 459 6.43 -2.39 4.97
C HIS A 459 7.11 -1.03 5.29
N PRO A 460 8.33 -0.74 4.77
CA PRO A 460 9.07 0.49 5.10
C PRO A 460 8.27 1.79 4.89
N MET A 461 7.50 1.89 3.80
CA MET A 461 6.61 3.05 3.57
C MET A 461 5.52 3.22 4.63
N THR A 462 5.03 2.13 5.23
CA THR A 462 4.05 2.20 6.32
C THR A 462 4.71 2.73 7.58
N GLN A 463 5.89 2.22 7.94
CA GLN A 463 6.68 2.75 9.05
C GLN A 463 6.99 4.23 8.85
N PHE A 464 7.33 4.62 7.62
CA PHE A 464 7.66 6.00 7.27
C PHE A 464 6.46 6.93 7.44
N SER A 465 5.29 6.54 6.92
CA SER A 465 4.04 7.29 7.10
C SER A 465 3.63 7.42 8.57
N ILE A 466 3.76 6.35 9.36
CA ILE A 466 3.46 6.37 10.81
C ILE A 466 4.34 7.41 11.51
N ALA A 467 5.66 7.37 11.28
CA ALA A 467 6.60 8.28 11.90
C ALA A 467 6.35 9.74 11.51
N VAL A 468 6.08 10.01 10.23
CA VAL A 468 5.74 11.36 9.76
C VAL A 468 4.44 11.87 10.38
N ASN A 469 3.40 11.06 10.46
CA ASN A 469 2.15 11.46 11.13
C ASN A 469 2.38 11.73 12.63
N ALA A 470 3.26 10.98 13.28
CA ALA A 470 3.56 11.16 14.71
C ALA A 470 4.26 12.52 15.02
N LEU A 471 5.00 13.08 14.06
CA LEU A 471 5.61 14.41 14.21
C LEU A 471 4.58 15.56 14.35
N ASN A 472 3.32 15.32 13.95
CA ASN A 472 2.23 16.29 14.13
C ASN A 472 2.07 16.78 15.58
N HIS A 473 2.43 15.97 16.58
CA HIS A 473 2.35 16.33 18.00
C HIS A 473 2.96 17.71 18.29
N ASP A 474 4.07 18.03 17.62
CA ASP A 474 4.80 19.28 17.82
C ASP A 474 4.56 20.34 16.76
N SER A 475 3.58 20.15 15.87
CA SER A 475 3.24 21.10 14.79
C SER A 475 2.98 22.51 15.33
N ALA A 476 3.79 23.46 14.85
CA ALA A 476 3.62 24.88 15.11
C ALA A 476 2.34 25.42 14.47
N PHE A 477 1.99 24.94 13.26
CA PHE A 477 0.77 25.36 12.57
C PHE A 477 -0.49 24.88 13.29
N ALA A 478 -0.56 23.61 13.71
CA ALA A 478 -1.71 23.07 14.42
C ALA A 478 -1.96 23.84 15.74
N LYS A 479 -0.90 24.07 16.52
CA LYS A 479 -0.96 24.87 17.77
C LYS A 479 -1.35 26.33 17.48
N GLY A 480 -0.74 26.95 16.48
CA GLY A 480 -1.04 28.33 16.09
C GLY A 480 -2.50 28.50 15.65
N TYR A 481 -3.01 27.61 14.80
CA TYR A 481 -4.39 27.64 14.33
C TYR A 481 -5.39 27.53 15.48
N GLN A 482 -5.17 26.62 16.43
CA GLN A 482 -6.02 26.48 17.62
C GLN A 482 -6.04 27.75 18.49
N ASN A 483 -4.93 28.48 18.53
CA ASN A 483 -4.80 29.74 19.26
C ASN A 483 -5.32 30.97 18.49
N GLY A 484 -6.00 30.78 17.35
CA GLY A 484 -6.62 31.87 16.60
C GLY A 484 -5.66 32.65 15.70
N LEU A 485 -4.59 32.01 15.22
CA LEU A 485 -3.67 32.60 14.23
C LEU A 485 -4.43 33.21 13.04
N SER A 486 -4.00 34.40 12.59
CA SER A 486 -4.67 35.05 11.46
C SER A 486 -4.33 34.34 10.14
N LYS A 487 -5.28 34.35 9.19
CA LYS A 487 -5.10 33.68 7.88
C LYS A 487 -3.84 34.17 7.13
N LYS A 488 -3.47 35.44 7.28
CA LYS A 488 -2.30 36.04 6.61
C LYS A 488 -0.98 35.49 7.17
N GLU A 489 -1.00 34.93 8.37
CA GLU A 489 0.18 34.43 9.06
C GLU A 489 0.32 32.90 8.97
N TYR A 490 -0.64 32.20 8.35
CA TYR A 490 -0.62 30.73 8.22
C TYR A 490 0.67 30.20 7.60
N TRP A 491 1.22 30.89 6.61
CA TRP A 491 2.43 30.45 5.93
C TRP A 491 3.64 30.37 6.88
N GLY A 492 3.71 31.19 7.93
CA GLY A 492 4.85 31.27 8.82
C GLY A 492 5.08 29.97 9.60
N PRO A 493 4.08 29.46 10.34
CA PRO A 493 4.17 28.17 11.02
C PRO A 493 4.18 26.98 10.04
N VAL A 494 3.52 27.07 8.89
CA VAL A 494 3.63 26.03 7.84
C VAL A 494 5.05 25.95 7.26
N PHE A 495 5.75 27.09 7.13
CA PHE A 495 7.16 27.11 6.76
C PHE A 495 8.01 26.39 7.80
N GLU A 496 7.82 26.68 9.09
CA GLU A 496 8.57 25.99 10.17
C GLU A 496 8.32 24.49 10.18
N ASP A 497 7.05 24.07 10.13
CA ASP A 497 6.68 22.65 10.11
C ASP A 497 7.22 21.93 8.86
N SER A 498 7.23 22.59 7.70
CA SER A 498 7.81 22.06 6.46
C SER A 498 9.33 21.91 6.53
N MET A 499 10.03 22.87 7.14
CA MET A 499 11.49 22.81 7.35
C MET A 499 11.86 21.69 8.31
N ASP A 500 11.11 21.57 9.41
CA ASP A 500 11.24 20.49 10.38
C ASP A 500 10.92 19.12 9.78
N LEU A 501 9.87 19.04 8.96
CA LEU A 501 9.51 17.82 8.22
C LEU A 501 10.71 17.36 7.39
N ILE A 502 11.20 18.20 6.47
CA ILE A 502 12.32 17.87 5.57
C ILE A 502 13.53 17.44 6.41
N ALA A 503 13.94 18.26 7.37
CA ALA A 503 15.12 18.01 8.21
C ALA A 503 15.08 16.66 8.95
N LYS A 504 13.88 16.19 9.36
CA LYS A 504 13.71 14.96 10.13
C LYS A 504 13.61 13.69 9.28
N LEU A 505 13.31 13.80 7.97
CA LEU A 505 13.13 12.61 7.11
C LEU A 505 14.37 11.72 7.01
N PRO A 506 15.63 12.22 6.94
CA PRO A 506 16.80 11.35 6.87
C PRO A 506 16.97 10.47 8.11
N ASN A 507 16.73 11.01 9.31
CA ASN A 507 16.79 10.23 10.54
C ASN A 507 15.71 9.16 10.59
N ILE A 508 14.48 9.48 10.14
CA ILE A 508 13.40 8.49 10.04
C ILE A 508 13.77 7.40 9.02
N ALA A 509 14.20 7.78 7.82
CA ALA A 509 14.55 6.84 6.75
C ALA A 509 15.73 5.95 7.15
N GLY A 510 16.80 6.52 7.71
CA GLY A 510 17.96 5.78 8.18
C GLY A 510 17.62 4.81 9.31
N ARG A 511 16.79 5.24 10.27
CA ARG A 511 16.32 4.37 11.36
C ARG A 511 15.49 3.21 10.83
N ILE A 512 14.54 3.45 9.92
CA ILE A 512 13.76 2.39 9.26
C ILE A 512 14.68 1.43 8.51
N TYR A 513 15.61 1.95 7.70
CA TYR A 513 16.54 1.10 6.94
C TYR A 513 17.36 0.20 7.87
N ARG A 514 17.95 0.77 8.92
CA ARG A 514 18.78 0.02 9.87
C ARG A 514 17.98 -0.94 10.76
N ASN A 515 16.73 -0.63 11.10
CA ASN A 515 15.88 -1.54 11.87
C ASN A 515 15.42 -2.75 11.03
N VAL A 516 15.17 -2.54 9.73
CA VAL A 516 14.66 -3.59 8.84
C VAL A 516 15.80 -4.41 8.22
N TYR A 517 16.92 -3.78 7.88
CA TYR A 517 17.97 -4.38 7.05
C TYR A 517 19.38 -4.34 7.66
N GLY A 518 19.58 -3.65 8.79
CA GLY A 518 20.89 -3.47 9.42
C GLY A 518 20.89 -3.79 10.91
N ASP A 519 21.83 -3.17 11.64
CA ASP A 519 22.09 -3.48 13.05
C ASP A 519 21.35 -2.56 14.04
N GLY A 520 20.35 -1.78 13.57
CA GLY A 520 19.53 -0.87 14.39
C GLY A 520 20.22 0.39 14.97
N LYS A 521 21.56 0.49 14.97
CA LYS A 521 22.29 1.66 15.50
C LYS A 521 22.37 2.79 14.49
N LEU A 522 21.83 3.97 14.84
CA LEU A 522 21.89 5.17 14.00
C LEU A 522 23.08 6.06 14.39
N PRO A 523 23.94 6.51 13.45
CA PRO A 523 24.94 7.52 13.73
C PRO A 523 24.30 8.90 13.99
N ALA A 524 25.04 9.80 14.64
CA ALA A 524 24.59 11.17 14.82
C ALA A 524 24.70 11.97 13.50
N ILE A 525 23.82 12.95 13.33
CA ILE A 525 23.90 13.94 12.26
C ILE A 525 25.19 14.76 12.42
N ASP A 526 25.97 14.89 11.34
CA ASP A 526 27.09 15.81 11.28
C ASP A 526 26.59 17.18 10.81
N LEU A 527 26.68 18.16 11.71
CA LEU A 527 26.22 19.54 11.48
C LEU A 527 27.01 20.28 10.37
N ASN A 528 28.16 19.75 9.95
CA ASN A 528 28.99 20.34 8.90
C ASN A 528 28.79 19.70 7.53
N LYS A 529 27.90 18.70 7.42
CA LYS A 529 27.64 17.96 6.18
C LYS A 529 26.29 18.36 5.60
N ASP A 530 26.19 18.26 4.28
CA ASP A 530 24.92 18.46 3.56
C ASP A 530 23.93 17.33 3.84
N TYR A 531 22.67 17.58 3.49
CA TYR A 531 21.51 16.72 3.70
C TYR A 531 21.70 15.32 3.12
N SER A 532 22.24 15.25 1.90
CA SER A 532 22.44 13.97 1.19
C SER A 532 23.57 13.15 1.80
N HIS A 533 24.66 13.82 2.21
CA HIS A 533 25.76 13.14 2.90
C HIS A 533 25.30 12.57 4.25
N ASN A 534 24.56 13.34 5.05
CA ASN A 534 23.97 12.84 6.28
C ASN A 534 23.05 11.63 6.02
N LEU A 535 22.18 11.69 5.00
CA LEU A 535 21.36 10.53 4.62
C LEU A 535 22.22 9.30 4.27
N SER A 536 23.27 9.45 3.47
CA SER A 536 24.18 8.34 3.13
C SER A 536 24.81 7.70 4.36
N THR A 537 25.29 8.51 5.32
CA THR A 537 25.85 8.02 6.59
C THR A 537 24.80 7.29 7.42
N LEU A 538 23.59 7.85 7.52
CA LEU A 538 22.48 7.22 8.25
C LEU A 538 22.08 5.87 7.63
N LEU A 539 22.18 5.73 6.31
CA LEU A 539 21.95 4.45 5.61
C LEU A 539 23.15 3.49 5.71
N GLY A 540 24.35 3.99 6.01
CA GLY A 540 25.58 3.19 6.11
C GLY A 540 26.32 3.01 4.79
N PHE A 541 26.23 3.99 3.89
CA PHE A 541 26.83 3.98 2.55
C PHE A 541 27.77 5.16 2.30
N ASP A 542 28.16 5.89 3.35
CA ASP A 542 29.10 7.01 3.26
C ASP A 542 30.54 6.59 2.94
N ASP A 543 30.88 5.32 3.18
CA ASP A 543 32.14 4.70 2.77
C ASP A 543 32.17 4.30 1.28
N LYS A 544 31.01 4.28 0.59
CA LYS A 544 30.93 3.93 -0.82
C LYS A 544 31.22 5.15 -1.69
N GLU A 545 32.42 5.14 -2.28
CA GLU A 545 32.86 6.19 -3.20
C GLU A 545 31.81 6.41 -4.30
N GLY A 546 31.26 7.62 -4.41
CA GLY A 546 30.24 7.97 -5.39
C GLY A 546 28.79 7.85 -4.91
N PHE A 547 28.48 7.10 -3.85
CA PHE A 547 27.08 6.94 -3.40
C PHE A 547 26.48 8.25 -2.88
N THR A 548 27.25 9.07 -2.17
CA THR A 548 26.76 10.37 -1.71
C THR A 548 26.45 11.32 -2.88
N GLU A 549 27.25 11.30 -3.94
CA GLU A 549 26.97 12.05 -5.17
C GLU A 549 25.70 11.54 -5.85
N LEU A 550 25.53 10.20 -5.93
CA LEU A 550 24.29 9.60 -6.41
C LEU A 550 23.08 10.09 -5.60
N MET A 551 23.20 10.16 -4.27
CA MET A 551 22.09 10.60 -3.41
C MET A 551 21.76 12.07 -3.63
N ARG A 552 22.75 12.95 -3.82
CA ARG A 552 22.56 14.36 -4.17
C ARG A 552 21.76 14.51 -5.47
N LEU A 553 22.18 13.79 -6.52
CA LEU A 553 21.48 13.77 -7.79
C LEU A 553 20.06 13.18 -7.66
N TYR A 554 19.94 12.01 -7.02
CA TYR A 554 18.67 11.30 -6.84
C TYR A 554 17.63 12.16 -6.12
N LEU A 555 18.00 12.77 -4.99
CA LEU A 555 17.10 13.61 -4.21
C LEU A 555 16.71 14.89 -4.96
N THR A 556 17.60 15.42 -5.80
CA THR A 556 17.33 16.58 -6.65
C THR A 556 16.30 16.25 -7.73
N ILE A 557 16.52 15.20 -8.54
CA ILE A 557 15.70 14.96 -9.74
C ILE A 557 14.33 14.31 -9.47
N HIS A 558 14.12 13.72 -8.29
CA HIS A 558 12.81 13.17 -7.88
C HIS A 558 11.97 14.14 -7.03
N SER A 559 12.51 15.32 -6.73
CA SER A 559 12.00 16.28 -5.74
C SER A 559 10.58 16.75 -6.03
N ASP A 560 10.25 16.93 -7.30
CA ASP A 560 8.95 17.40 -7.75
C ASP A 560 8.64 16.94 -9.18
N HIS A 561 7.35 16.81 -9.51
CA HIS A 561 6.91 16.50 -10.88
C HIS A 561 5.43 16.87 -11.07
N GLU A 562 5.17 18.17 -11.10
CA GLU A 562 3.84 18.78 -11.08
C GLU A 562 2.99 18.34 -9.86
N GLY A 563 1.76 18.85 -9.78
CA GLY A 563 0.84 18.53 -8.69
C GLY A 563 -0.21 17.47 -9.00
N GLY A 564 -0.26 16.95 -10.24
CA GLY A 564 -1.28 15.98 -10.67
C GLY A 564 -0.98 14.52 -10.28
N ASN A 565 0.25 14.22 -9.88
CA ASN A 565 0.59 12.89 -9.38
C ASN A 565 -0.01 12.64 -7.98
N VAL A 566 -0.29 11.38 -7.64
CA VAL A 566 -1.10 11.02 -6.46
C VAL A 566 -0.50 11.56 -5.15
N SER A 567 0.82 11.49 -4.98
CA SER A 567 1.45 11.97 -3.73
C SER A 567 1.39 13.49 -3.59
N ALA A 568 1.73 14.24 -4.65
CA ALA A 568 1.65 15.70 -4.65
C ALA A 568 0.20 16.20 -4.47
N HIS A 569 -0.74 15.62 -5.23
CA HIS A 569 -2.16 15.97 -5.13
C HIS A 569 -2.72 15.64 -3.74
N THR A 570 -2.40 14.48 -3.17
CA THR A 570 -2.87 14.10 -1.83
C THR A 570 -2.36 15.07 -0.76
N GLY A 571 -1.06 15.43 -0.81
CA GLY A 571 -0.49 16.42 0.10
C GLY A 571 -1.21 17.77 -0.01
N LYS A 572 -1.40 18.27 -1.23
CA LYS A 572 -2.15 19.50 -1.49
C LYS A 572 -3.59 19.43 -1.00
N LEU A 573 -4.30 18.34 -1.31
CA LEU A 573 -5.70 18.12 -0.98
C LEU A 573 -5.90 18.13 0.55
N VAL A 574 -5.09 17.37 1.29
CA VAL A 574 -5.16 17.32 2.76
C VAL A 574 -4.73 18.65 3.39
N GLY A 575 -3.70 19.31 2.84
CA GLY A 575 -3.28 20.64 3.26
C GLY A 575 -4.33 21.73 2.97
N SER A 576 -5.15 21.58 1.93
CA SER A 576 -6.23 22.53 1.60
C SER A 576 -7.33 22.58 2.67
N ALA A 577 -7.46 21.51 3.46
CA ALA A 577 -8.33 21.45 4.64
C ALA A 577 -7.70 22.08 5.90
N LEU A 578 -6.55 22.75 5.75
CA LEU A 578 -5.74 23.31 6.84
C LEU A 578 -5.20 22.25 7.81
N SER A 579 -4.90 21.05 7.29
CA SER A 579 -4.02 20.13 8.00
C SER A 579 -2.57 20.67 7.90
N ASP A 580 -1.79 20.50 8.97
CA ASP A 580 -0.37 20.84 9.00
C ASP A 580 0.46 19.96 8.04
N PRO A 581 1.71 20.38 7.72
CA PRO A 581 2.59 19.66 6.80
C PRO A 581 2.82 18.19 7.14
N PHE A 582 2.87 17.81 8.42
CA PHE A 582 3.12 16.42 8.82
C PHE A 582 1.95 15.50 8.43
N LEU A 583 0.71 15.90 8.73
CA LEU A 583 -0.48 15.14 8.33
C LEU A 583 -0.68 15.12 6.81
N ALA A 584 -0.49 16.27 6.16
CA ALA A 584 -0.60 16.38 4.71
C ALA A 584 0.42 15.47 4.00
N TYR A 585 1.67 15.49 4.46
CA TYR A 585 2.73 14.70 3.87
C TYR A 585 2.66 13.21 4.26
N GLY A 586 2.23 12.88 5.47
CA GLY A 586 1.92 11.51 5.87
C GLY A 586 0.85 10.87 4.98
N ALA A 587 -0.18 11.62 4.61
CA ALA A 587 -1.17 11.17 3.61
C ALA A 587 -0.56 11.04 2.20
N ALA A 588 0.31 11.97 1.80
CA ALA A 588 1.04 11.89 0.52
C ALA A 588 1.90 10.61 0.42
N LEU A 589 2.55 10.19 1.51
CA LEU A 589 3.32 8.95 1.58
C LEU A 589 2.44 7.71 1.39
N ASN A 590 1.20 7.71 1.91
CA ASN A 590 0.25 6.62 1.68
C ASN A 590 -0.15 6.53 0.19
N GLY A 591 -0.36 7.67 -0.47
CA GLY A 591 -0.57 7.72 -1.92
C GLY A 591 0.66 7.26 -2.71
N LEU A 592 1.86 7.61 -2.25
CA LEU A 592 3.13 7.19 -2.85
C LEU A 592 3.37 5.69 -2.72
N ALA A 593 2.95 5.07 -1.62
CA ALA A 593 3.05 3.62 -1.42
C ALA A 593 2.13 2.80 -2.36
N GLY A 594 1.21 3.46 -3.09
CA GLY A 594 0.35 2.81 -4.06
C GLY A 594 1.16 2.18 -5.21
N PRO A 595 0.87 0.92 -5.61
CA PRO A 595 1.60 0.24 -6.69
C PRO A 595 1.64 1.00 -8.02
N LEU A 596 0.57 1.74 -8.35
CA LEU A 596 0.48 2.54 -9.57
C LEU A 596 1.24 3.88 -9.51
N HIS A 597 1.97 4.14 -8.42
CA HIS A 597 2.71 5.40 -8.25
C HIS A 597 4.17 5.15 -7.86
N GLY A 598 4.43 4.53 -6.70
CA GLY A 598 5.77 4.47 -6.13
C GLY A 598 6.58 3.21 -6.43
N LEU A 599 6.10 2.28 -7.27
CA LEU A 599 6.76 0.98 -7.50
C LEU A 599 7.51 0.85 -8.85
N ALA A 600 7.46 1.87 -9.72
CA ALA A 600 8.02 1.77 -11.07
C ALA A 600 9.52 1.40 -11.08
N ASN A 601 10.31 1.98 -10.18
CA ASN A 601 11.73 1.64 -10.01
C ASN A 601 11.93 0.15 -9.67
N GLN A 602 11.20 -0.37 -8.68
CA GLN A 602 11.27 -1.78 -8.32
C GLN A 602 10.82 -2.69 -9.46
N GLU A 603 9.74 -2.35 -10.17
CA GLU A 603 9.22 -3.15 -11.28
C GLU A 603 10.23 -3.27 -12.43
N VAL A 604 10.93 -2.16 -12.76
CA VAL A 604 12.04 -2.16 -13.73
C VAL A 604 13.14 -3.12 -13.28
N LEU A 605 13.61 -3.01 -12.03
CA LEU A 605 14.71 -3.83 -11.55
C LEU A 605 14.35 -5.33 -11.49
N ILE A 606 13.12 -5.66 -11.06
CA ILE A 606 12.61 -7.03 -11.06
C ILE A 606 12.53 -7.57 -12.49
N TRP A 607 12.06 -6.77 -13.45
CA TRP A 607 12.00 -7.16 -14.85
C TRP A 607 13.39 -7.39 -15.45
N LEU A 608 14.35 -6.51 -15.15
CA LEU A 608 15.76 -6.66 -15.54
C LEU A 608 16.37 -7.96 -14.97
N MET A 609 16.15 -8.25 -13.69
CA MET A 609 16.64 -9.48 -13.06
C MET A 609 16.02 -10.73 -13.67
N ARG A 610 14.71 -10.72 -13.97
CA ARG A 610 14.03 -11.83 -14.65
C ARG A 610 14.55 -12.02 -16.06
N MET A 611 14.82 -10.96 -16.79
CA MET A 611 15.46 -11.04 -18.10
C MET A 611 16.83 -11.71 -17.95
N ARG A 612 17.70 -11.18 -17.08
CA ARG A 612 19.05 -11.69 -16.86
C ARG A 612 19.07 -13.17 -16.47
N SER A 613 18.11 -13.61 -15.63
CA SER A 613 17.98 -15.04 -15.28
C SER A 613 17.65 -15.97 -16.45
N LYS A 614 17.08 -15.44 -17.53
CA LYS A 614 16.68 -16.20 -18.72
C LYS A 614 17.70 -16.12 -19.86
N VAL A 615 18.27 -14.93 -20.10
CA VAL A 615 19.17 -14.69 -21.24
C VAL A 615 20.65 -14.61 -20.84
N GLY A 616 20.96 -14.69 -19.54
CA GLY A 616 22.31 -14.67 -19.00
C GLY A 616 22.82 -13.27 -18.62
N GLU A 617 24.05 -13.22 -18.11
CA GLU A 617 24.72 -12.02 -17.58
C GLU A 617 25.12 -11.01 -18.66
N ASN A 618 25.45 -11.49 -19.86
CA ASN A 618 25.92 -10.69 -20.99
C ASN A 618 25.09 -11.01 -22.23
N PRO A 619 23.79 -10.69 -22.23
CA PRO A 619 22.91 -11.03 -23.35
C PRO A 619 23.28 -10.23 -24.60
N THR A 620 23.16 -10.86 -25.76
CA THR A 620 23.27 -10.18 -27.04
C THR A 620 22.05 -9.30 -27.30
N ASP A 621 22.18 -8.32 -28.20
CA ASP A 621 21.07 -7.44 -28.58
C ASP A 621 19.86 -8.24 -29.12
N GLU A 622 20.10 -9.35 -29.83
CA GLU A 622 19.03 -10.22 -30.34
C GLU A 622 18.29 -10.93 -29.19
N GLN A 623 19.00 -11.42 -28.18
CA GLN A 623 18.38 -12.04 -27.00
C GLN A 623 17.52 -11.04 -26.21
N ILE A 624 17.99 -9.80 -26.07
CA ILE A 624 17.19 -8.72 -25.45
C ILE A 624 15.95 -8.43 -26.31
N LYS A 625 16.10 -8.30 -27.63
CA LYS A 625 15.00 -8.04 -28.57
C LYS A 625 13.95 -9.15 -28.50
N GLU A 626 14.35 -10.41 -28.52
CA GLU A 626 13.45 -11.56 -28.36
C GLU A 626 12.71 -11.51 -27.02
N TYR A 627 13.42 -11.19 -25.93
CA TYR A 627 12.80 -11.09 -24.61
C TYR A 627 11.77 -9.95 -24.52
N VAL A 628 12.09 -8.78 -25.06
CA VAL A 628 11.18 -7.63 -25.13
C VAL A 628 9.94 -7.98 -25.94
N TRP A 629 10.10 -8.62 -27.11
CA TRP A 629 8.97 -9.10 -27.90
C TRP A 629 8.14 -10.13 -27.16
N SER A 630 8.77 -11.06 -26.43
CA SER A 630 8.06 -12.07 -25.64
C SER A 630 7.19 -11.41 -24.55
N THR A 631 7.69 -10.35 -23.92
CA THR A 631 6.98 -9.55 -22.91
C THR A 631 5.74 -8.89 -23.53
N LEU A 632 5.91 -8.20 -24.68
CA LEU A 632 4.80 -7.54 -25.38
C LEU A 632 3.76 -8.53 -25.91
N LYS A 633 4.18 -9.67 -26.46
CA LYS A 633 3.29 -10.73 -26.96
C LYS A 633 2.49 -11.41 -25.84
N ALA A 634 3.02 -11.43 -24.62
CA ALA A 634 2.30 -11.87 -23.43
C ALA A 634 1.27 -10.85 -22.90
N GLY A 635 1.08 -9.72 -23.60
CA GLY A 635 0.16 -8.65 -23.18
C GLY A 635 0.70 -7.76 -22.06
N GLN A 636 1.99 -7.88 -21.73
CA GLN A 636 2.66 -7.07 -20.72
C GLN A 636 3.25 -5.79 -21.34
N VAL A 637 3.55 -4.81 -20.50
CA VAL A 637 4.26 -3.58 -20.88
C VAL A 637 5.74 -3.70 -20.54
N ILE A 638 6.59 -2.87 -21.16
CA ILE A 638 8.01 -2.77 -20.79
C ILE A 638 8.12 -1.71 -19.67
N PRO A 639 8.47 -2.11 -18.43
CA PRO A 639 8.51 -1.17 -17.31
C PRO A 639 9.49 -0.02 -17.59
N GLY A 640 9.10 1.20 -17.20
CA GLY A 640 9.92 2.40 -17.41
C GLY A 640 9.87 2.99 -18.82
N TYR A 641 9.18 2.39 -19.79
CA TYR A 641 9.04 2.88 -21.17
C TYR A 641 7.57 3.15 -21.53
N GLY A 642 7.32 4.15 -22.39
CA GLY A 642 5.99 4.39 -22.97
C GLY A 642 5.18 5.51 -22.30
N HIS A 643 5.79 6.66 -22.02
CA HIS A 643 5.14 7.76 -21.32
C HIS A 643 4.02 8.43 -22.16
N ALA A 644 2.91 8.77 -21.51
CA ALA A 644 1.73 9.36 -22.17
C ALA A 644 1.93 10.81 -22.69
N VAL A 645 3.03 11.49 -22.34
CA VAL A 645 3.19 12.95 -22.51
C VAL A 645 4.56 13.32 -23.07
N LEU A 646 5.65 12.82 -22.45
CA LEU A 646 7.02 13.06 -22.91
C LEU A 646 7.24 12.51 -24.31
N ARG A 647 7.75 13.33 -25.23
CA ARG A 647 8.02 12.95 -26.63
C ARG A 647 9.46 12.54 -26.90
N LYS A 648 10.35 12.75 -25.93
CA LYS A 648 11.78 12.37 -25.93
C LYS A 648 12.13 11.66 -24.63
N THR A 649 13.36 11.16 -24.54
CA THR A 649 13.94 10.62 -23.30
C THR A 649 13.80 11.63 -22.16
N ASP A 650 13.30 11.17 -21.02
CA ASP A 650 13.20 11.98 -19.81
C ASP A 650 14.60 12.52 -19.41
N PRO A 651 14.80 13.83 -19.25
CA PRO A 651 16.11 14.38 -18.90
C PRO A 651 16.62 13.88 -17.54
N ARG A 652 15.75 13.39 -16.65
CA ARG A 652 16.15 12.74 -15.41
C ARG A 652 16.77 11.36 -15.63
N TYR A 653 16.31 10.62 -16.65
CA TYR A 653 16.97 9.38 -17.10
C TYR A 653 18.36 9.70 -17.65
N THR A 654 18.46 10.75 -18.48
CA THR A 654 19.73 11.19 -19.07
C THR A 654 20.75 11.57 -17.98
N ALA A 655 20.36 12.37 -16.98
CA ALA A 655 21.25 12.73 -15.88
C ALA A 655 21.78 11.50 -15.12
N GLN A 656 20.93 10.51 -14.86
CA GLN A 656 21.33 9.24 -14.23
C GLN A 656 22.26 8.40 -15.11
N ARG A 657 22.04 8.42 -16.43
CA ARG A 657 22.91 7.73 -17.39
C ARG A 657 24.30 8.37 -17.45
N GLU A 658 24.37 9.68 -17.48
CA GLU A 658 25.65 10.42 -17.47
C GLU A 658 26.43 10.14 -16.18
N PHE A 659 25.75 10.13 -15.04
CA PHE A 659 26.32 9.70 -13.77
C PHE A 659 26.88 8.28 -13.88
N ALA A 660 26.12 7.33 -14.42
CA ALA A 660 26.56 5.95 -14.59
C ALA A 660 27.79 5.82 -15.51
N GLN A 661 27.83 6.57 -16.60
CA GLN A 661 28.97 6.58 -17.54
C GLN A 661 30.26 7.05 -16.87
N LYS A 662 30.15 8.01 -15.95
CA LYS A 662 31.30 8.56 -15.21
C LYS A 662 31.77 7.63 -14.09
N HIS A 663 30.83 7.05 -13.33
CA HIS A 663 31.15 6.38 -12.07
C HIS A 663 31.13 4.86 -12.13
N LEU A 664 30.32 4.26 -13.01
CA LEU A 664 30.17 2.80 -13.13
C LEU A 664 30.01 2.31 -14.58
N PRO A 665 30.88 2.73 -15.53
CA PRO A 665 30.72 2.39 -16.96
C PRO A 665 30.84 0.89 -17.25
N ASN A 666 31.47 0.15 -16.33
CA ASN A 666 31.72 -1.28 -16.48
C ASN A 666 30.69 -2.17 -15.78
N ASP A 667 29.73 -1.59 -15.05
CA ASP A 667 28.71 -2.36 -14.35
C ASP A 667 27.83 -3.17 -15.34
N PRO A 668 27.64 -4.49 -15.10
CA PRO A 668 26.86 -5.34 -16.00
C PRO A 668 25.40 -4.90 -16.16
N LEU A 669 24.73 -4.48 -15.08
CA LEU A 669 23.34 -4.04 -15.14
C LEU A 669 23.23 -2.71 -15.89
N PHE A 670 24.17 -1.78 -15.69
CA PHE A 670 24.23 -0.55 -16.47
C PHE A 670 24.41 -0.81 -17.98
N LYS A 671 25.29 -1.74 -18.36
CA LYS A 671 25.47 -2.13 -19.77
C LYS A 671 24.17 -2.68 -20.38
N ILE A 672 23.46 -3.54 -19.64
CA ILE A 672 22.16 -4.07 -20.07
C ILE A 672 21.13 -2.95 -20.23
N VAL A 673 21.03 -2.02 -19.27
CA VAL A 673 20.15 -0.84 -19.40
C VAL A 673 20.51 0.00 -20.62
N GLY A 674 21.80 0.14 -20.93
CA GLY A 674 22.29 0.79 -22.14
C GLY A 674 21.87 0.09 -23.44
N GLN A 675 21.90 -1.24 -23.49
CA GLN A 675 21.39 -2.02 -24.63
C GLN A 675 19.87 -1.85 -24.78
N ILE A 676 19.11 -1.98 -23.68
CA ILE A 676 17.65 -1.80 -23.67
C ILE A 676 17.27 -0.41 -24.19
N TYR A 677 18.00 0.63 -23.79
CA TYR A 677 17.81 1.99 -24.30
C TYR A 677 17.89 2.08 -25.82
N ASN A 678 18.82 1.36 -26.44
CA ASN A 678 18.99 1.37 -27.90
C ASN A 678 17.93 0.51 -28.61
N ILE A 679 17.44 -0.55 -27.97
CA ILE A 679 16.61 -1.58 -28.60
C ILE A 679 15.11 -1.32 -28.43
N VAL A 680 14.66 -1.04 -27.21
CA VAL A 680 13.23 -0.98 -26.86
C VAL A 680 12.45 0.09 -27.62
N PRO A 681 12.98 1.32 -27.84
CA PRO A 681 12.20 2.35 -28.53
C PRO A 681 11.76 1.94 -29.94
N GLY A 682 12.65 1.30 -30.70
CA GLY A 682 12.34 0.79 -32.05
C GLY A 682 11.26 -0.29 -32.03
N ILE A 683 11.34 -1.23 -31.08
CA ILE A 683 10.35 -2.30 -30.93
C ILE A 683 8.97 -1.74 -30.55
N LEU A 684 8.89 -0.75 -29.66
CA LEU A 684 7.61 -0.16 -29.25
C LEU A 684 6.92 0.59 -30.39
N LEU A 685 7.70 1.23 -31.27
CA LEU A 685 7.19 1.86 -32.49
C LEU A 685 6.70 0.81 -33.48
N GLU A 686 7.49 -0.23 -33.73
CA GLU A 686 7.12 -1.34 -34.63
C GLU A 686 5.85 -2.06 -34.15
N ALA A 687 5.71 -2.27 -32.85
CA ALA A 687 4.53 -2.91 -32.26
C ALA A 687 3.26 -2.04 -32.29
N GLY A 688 3.37 -0.75 -32.63
CA GLY A 688 2.26 0.21 -32.61
C GLY A 688 1.65 0.42 -31.22
N LYS A 689 2.38 0.09 -30.15
CA LYS A 689 1.88 0.08 -28.76
C LYS A 689 2.13 1.40 -28.02
N SER A 690 3.07 2.23 -28.47
CA SER A 690 3.35 3.53 -27.86
C SER A 690 3.55 4.63 -28.90
N LYS A 691 2.94 5.79 -28.66
CA LYS A 691 3.23 7.02 -29.41
C LYS A 691 4.56 7.65 -29.02
N ASN A 692 4.98 7.48 -27.75
CA ASN A 692 6.25 7.99 -27.24
C ASN A 692 7.02 6.84 -26.58
N PRO A 693 7.99 6.22 -27.26
CA PRO A 693 8.58 4.96 -26.87
C PRO A 693 9.80 5.12 -25.93
N TRP A 694 9.95 6.27 -25.28
CA TRP A 694 11.15 6.64 -24.55
C TRP A 694 11.09 6.28 -23.06
N PRO A 695 12.24 6.10 -22.40
CA PRO A 695 12.29 5.77 -20.98
C PRO A 695 12.07 6.99 -20.08
N ASN A 696 11.63 6.71 -18.86
CA ASN A 696 11.53 7.66 -17.75
C ASN A 696 12.63 7.42 -16.70
N VAL A 697 12.69 8.28 -15.68
CA VAL A 697 13.65 8.20 -14.57
C VAL A 697 13.73 6.83 -13.87
N ASP A 698 12.61 6.10 -13.77
CA ASP A 698 12.53 4.82 -13.06
C ASP A 698 13.20 3.68 -13.83
N ALA A 699 13.40 3.83 -15.14
CA ALA A 699 14.10 2.87 -15.98
C ALA A 699 15.59 2.72 -15.64
N HIS A 700 16.17 3.64 -14.84
CA HIS A 700 17.61 3.70 -14.58
C HIS A 700 17.98 3.74 -13.09
N SER A 701 17.10 4.23 -12.21
CA SER A 701 17.45 4.52 -10.82
C SER A 701 17.78 3.27 -10.01
N GLY A 702 17.07 2.15 -10.25
CA GLY A 702 17.29 0.89 -9.54
C GLY A 702 18.68 0.30 -9.74
N VAL A 703 19.25 0.40 -10.95
CA VAL A 703 20.61 -0.14 -11.20
C VAL A 703 21.69 0.67 -10.50
N LEU A 704 21.50 1.99 -10.37
CA LEU A 704 22.43 2.85 -9.65
C LEU A 704 22.46 2.53 -8.15
N LEU A 705 21.29 2.40 -7.52
CA LEU A 705 21.18 2.04 -6.10
C LEU A 705 21.80 0.66 -5.83
N THR A 706 21.48 -0.32 -6.68
CA THR A 706 21.96 -1.70 -6.56
C THR A 706 23.49 -1.78 -6.69
N HIS A 707 24.08 -1.00 -7.59
CA HIS A 707 25.53 -0.98 -7.82
C HIS A 707 26.31 -0.64 -6.54
N TYR A 708 25.86 0.37 -5.81
CA TYR A 708 26.51 0.79 -4.56
C TYR A 708 26.13 -0.07 -3.35
N GLY A 709 25.29 -1.10 -3.54
CA GLY A 709 24.95 -2.09 -2.52
C GLY A 709 23.60 -1.89 -1.84
N LEU A 710 22.84 -0.86 -2.18
CA LEU A 710 21.48 -0.66 -1.66
C LEU A 710 20.53 -1.50 -2.52
N LYS A 711 20.32 -2.76 -2.12
CA LYS A 711 19.60 -3.80 -2.91
C LYS A 711 18.16 -4.03 -2.44
N GLU A 712 17.79 -3.40 -1.32
CA GLU A 712 16.52 -3.60 -0.64
C GLU A 712 15.40 -2.83 -1.35
N MET A 713 14.86 -3.42 -2.43
CA MET A 713 13.91 -2.75 -3.33
C MET A 713 12.67 -2.17 -2.62
N ASN A 714 12.19 -2.79 -1.55
CA ASN A 714 11.05 -2.27 -0.76
C ASN A 714 11.36 -0.93 -0.08
N PHE A 715 12.63 -0.56 0.05
CA PHE A 715 13.08 0.72 0.59
C PHE A 715 13.18 1.84 -0.46
N TYR A 716 13.22 1.53 -1.76
CA TYR A 716 13.42 2.55 -2.79
C TYR A 716 12.33 3.64 -2.78
N THR A 717 11.08 3.28 -2.48
CA THR A 717 9.99 4.25 -2.37
C THR A 717 10.16 5.17 -1.15
N VAL A 718 10.89 4.77 -0.11
CA VAL A 718 11.23 5.65 1.03
C VAL A 718 12.17 6.76 0.57
N LEU A 719 13.21 6.44 -0.22
CA LEU A 719 14.10 7.44 -0.83
C LEU A 719 13.32 8.40 -1.74
N PHE A 720 12.39 7.84 -2.54
CA PHE A 720 11.51 8.67 -3.36
C PHE A 720 10.65 9.60 -2.50
N GLY A 721 10.12 9.12 -1.37
CA GLY A 721 9.47 9.95 -0.37
C GLY A 721 10.38 11.09 0.10
N VAL A 722 11.55 10.78 0.67
CA VAL A 722 12.51 11.79 1.16
C VAL A 722 12.77 12.89 0.13
N SER A 723 12.94 12.52 -1.14
CA SER A 723 13.08 13.48 -2.24
C SER A 723 11.80 14.30 -2.48
N ARG A 724 10.65 13.64 -2.67
CA ARG A 724 9.38 14.26 -3.02
C ARG A 724 8.87 15.25 -1.96
N ALA A 725 9.35 15.12 -0.72
CA ALA A 725 9.04 16.09 0.34
C ALA A 725 9.39 17.52 -0.04
N LEU A 726 10.48 17.73 -0.81
CA LEU A 726 10.95 19.06 -1.18
C LEU A 726 9.91 19.82 -2.01
N GLY A 727 9.36 19.20 -3.07
CA GLY A 727 8.33 19.81 -3.91
C GLY A 727 7.01 20.00 -3.17
N VAL A 728 6.55 18.98 -2.45
CA VAL A 728 5.27 19.03 -1.73
C VAL A 728 5.29 20.07 -0.61
N ALA A 729 6.35 20.13 0.17
CA ALA A 729 6.52 21.13 1.23
C ALA A 729 6.57 22.56 0.65
N ALA A 730 7.31 22.77 -0.44
CA ALA A 730 7.37 24.07 -1.10
C ALA A 730 5.98 24.54 -1.56
N GLN A 731 5.19 23.65 -2.18
CA GLN A 731 3.83 24.00 -2.58
C GLN A 731 2.90 24.24 -1.38
N LEU A 732 3.00 23.44 -0.31
CA LEU A 732 2.18 23.64 0.90
C LEU A 732 2.41 25.02 1.52
N ILE A 733 3.66 25.50 1.53
CA ILE A 733 4.01 26.84 2.01
C ILE A 733 3.35 27.91 1.11
N TRP A 734 3.51 27.81 -0.21
CA TRP A 734 2.89 28.74 -1.16
C TRP A 734 1.37 28.74 -1.08
N ASP A 735 0.74 27.58 -0.95
CA ASP A 735 -0.71 27.45 -0.83
C ASP A 735 -1.25 28.18 0.39
N ARG A 736 -0.49 28.26 1.49
CA ARG A 736 -0.88 29.06 2.67
C ARG A 736 -0.56 30.53 2.49
N ALA A 737 0.57 30.88 1.90
CA ALA A 737 0.95 32.27 1.61
C ALA A 737 -0.05 32.96 0.69
N LEU A 738 -0.52 32.25 -0.35
CA LEU A 738 -1.52 32.73 -1.31
C LEU A 738 -2.96 32.58 -0.81
N GLY A 739 -3.16 31.98 0.37
CA GLY A 739 -4.48 31.78 0.97
C GLY A 739 -5.38 30.83 0.17
N GLY A 740 -4.78 29.82 -0.47
CA GLY A 740 -5.42 28.81 -1.30
C GLY A 740 -6.62 28.16 -0.60
N PRO A 741 -7.76 27.99 -1.31
CA PRO A 741 -8.99 27.52 -0.72
C PRO A 741 -8.98 25.99 -0.49
N LEU A 742 -9.99 25.52 0.25
CA LEU A 742 -10.31 24.09 0.33
C LEU A 742 -10.59 23.54 -1.08
N GLU A 743 -9.93 22.44 -1.44
CA GLU A 743 -10.24 21.69 -2.64
C GLU A 743 -11.53 20.88 -2.42
N ARG A 744 -12.52 21.08 -3.30
CA ARG A 744 -13.86 20.49 -3.14
C ARG A 744 -14.53 20.23 -4.49
N PRO A 745 -14.04 19.28 -5.30
CA PRO A 745 -14.65 18.94 -6.57
C PRO A 745 -16.08 18.39 -6.37
N LYS A 746 -16.94 18.61 -7.36
CA LYS A 746 -18.30 18.06 -7.37
C LYS A 746 -18.27 16.64 -7.94
N SER A 747 -18.90 15.70 -7.24
CA SER A 747 -19.16 14.35 -7.77
C SER A 747 -20.57 14.22 -8.34
N TYR A 748 -20.74 13.27 -9.27
CA TYR A 748 -22.01 12.85 -9.84
C TYR A 748 -22.11 11.32 -9.84
N SER A 749 -23.31 10.79 -9.61
CA SER A 749 -23.59 9.37 -9.88
C SER A 749 -23.91 9.16 -11.36
N SER A 750 -23.76 7.94 -11.85
CA SER A 750 -24.13 7.58 -13.23
C SER A 750 -25.61 7.91 -13.52
N GLU A 751 -26.50 7.73 -12.55
CA GLU A 751 -27.91 8.08 -12.68
C GLU A 751 -28.13 9.60 -12.79
N ALA A 752 -27.40 10.39 -12.00
CA ALA A 752 -27.46 11.84 -12.11
C ALA A 752 -26.98 12.32 -13.49
N ILE A 753 -25.94 11.70 -14.04
CA ILE A 753 -25.45 11.97 -15.41
C ILE A 753 -26.52 11.60 -16.44
N LYS A 754 -27.10 10.40 -16.37
CA LYS A 754 -28.19 9.97 -17.26
C LYS A 754 -29.35 10.96 -17.23
N LYS A 755 -29.84 11.32 -16.04
CA LYS A 755 -30.93 12.28 -15.87
C LYS A 755 -30.57 13.68 -16.40
N MET A 756 -29.32 14.11 -16.25
CA MET A 756 -28.85 15.42 -16.72
C MET A 756 -28.88 15.53 -18.25
N PHE A 757 -28.57 14.44 -18.95
CA PHE A 757 -28.48 14.42 -20.42
C PHE A 757 -29.67 13.76 -21.13
N ALA A 758 -30.67 13.24 -20.41
CA ALA A 758 -31.84 12.58 -20.98
C ALA A 758 -32.64 13.43 -21.98
N ASN A 759 -32.66 14.77 -21.80
CA ASN A 759 -33.41 15.70 -22.65
C ASN A 759 -32.50 16.69 -23.41
N ARG A 760 -31.19 16.40 -23.47
CA ARG A 760 -30.20 17.21 -24.20
C ARG A 760 -29.73 16.41 -25.41
N SER A 761 -30.63 16.27 -26.39
CA SER A 761 -30.33 15.74 -27.73
C SER A 761 -29.65 16.80 -28.59
#